data_AF-A0AAE0E536-F1
#
_entry.id   AF-A0AAE0E536-F1
#
_cell.length_a   1.000
_cell.length_b   1.000
_cell.length_c   1.000
_cell.angle_alpha   90.00
_cell.angle_beta   90.00
_cell.angle_gamma   90.00
#
_symmetry.space_group_name_H-M   'P 1'
#
loop_
_entity.id
_entity.type
_entity.pdbx_description
1 polymer ?
#
loop_
_entity_poly.entity_id
_entity_poly.type
_entity_poly.pdbx_seq_one_letter_code
_entity_poly.pdbx_strand_id
1 'polypeptide(L)'
;MSCTKWTLLTLAGVTLQLIGLSLFVFGFFPVKPALSGFSGPESYNAPACDDLVRNRNPNEISRPPDQLRSLYQELSGIPPLFDRLILMVVDGLPAEFVLGKDGKPPRNVFVEAMPYTQSLLASGKAIGYHAKAAPPTVTMPRLKAMVSGAIGGFLDVAFNFNTQAFLDDNLLGQLFNIGWKMVMLGDETWLKLFPGLFSRHDGVGSFFVKDTVEVDKNVSRHLGNELSRDDWNLLILHYLGLDHVGHVGGRNSVLMAPKLAEMDEIVKMIHTSTILTQENDQEHTLLMVVSDHGMTEHGNHGGSSFEETDSLALFIGLRKQVSDYASATQNTAHQVDIAPTLALLLGVPIPKNSVGVMISETFDLLKDDHQLRALELNSWQLLRLLQAQLSELTCGNIPCNGVGDTQRSGTSDCNGSIEKMLCCLYMNAAVLHSSWKSKKVSESNSWEDYSNAIAAYDKFLKTASEWLSSRATDKPVGLLAFGVAAMLLSCLILSSLVLYMCREVYLVEKLRLSHPNDMHRWLLDETFVIGVILILVISMTSSSMVEEEHYIWHFITSTLFLLLLRKTAQLLPAGIILSEEQSRNCKFQICSISVLVICGRIMRGWHQGGVNWTNLPDISKWLEQAGSDHVKTIQLVSGCLVICFGLYSLSLFESKKIIIVVVGFSFSISGLLLLLRVLKFQDYKLASSSYGATLLAQIIYAVLATTTIGSFVTLPWLMPIRISNMDSNNDINSSSPVPSDVQYKSPWLELRDSLYVIGWVYILCWCVLQLLLQQPINSLPILLLLVEIMASMLYFFFEGQRCTGWVEVS
;
A
#
# COMPACT_ATOMS: atom_id res chain seq x y z
N MET A 1 19.97 -4.12 41.69
CA MET A 1 20.86 -4.35 40.52
C MET A 1 21.71 -3.09 40.27
N SER A 2 22.96 -3.14 39.77
CA SER A 2 23.73 -1.90 39.50
C SER A 2 23.23 -1.18 38.24
N CYS A 3 23.34 0.16 38.19
CA CYS A 3 22.93 0.97 37.03
C CYS A 3 23.61 0.50 35.72
N THR A 4 24.86 0.04 35.80
CA THR A 4 25.58 -0.57 34.66
C THR A 4 24.90 -1.84 34.15
N LYS A 5 24.48 -2.76 35.03
CA LYS A 5 23.78 -4.00 34.64
C LYS A 5 22.41 -3.70 34.03
N TRP A 6 21.73 -2.70 34.58
CA TRP A 6 20.46 -2.16 34.08
C TRP A 6 20.57 -1.64 32.65
N THR A 7 21.55 -0.78 32.41
CA THR A 7 21.83 -0.20 31.10
C THR A 7 22.20 -1.29 30.10
N LEU A 8 23.04 -2.25 30.49
CA LEU A 8 23.45 -3.36 29.62
C LEU A 8 22.28 -4.28 29.24
N LEU A 9 21.40 -4.63 30.18
CA LEU A 9 20.22 -5.48 29.88
C LEU A 9 19.19 -4.74 29.02
N THR A 10 19.00 -3.44 29.25
CA THR A 10 18.11 -2.61 28.43
C THR A 10 18.66 -2.49 27.01
N LEU A 11 19.96 -2.20 26.87
CA LEU A 11 20.62 -2.12 25.56
C LEU A 11 20.57 -3.47 24.83
N ALA A 12 20.78 -4.58 25.54
CA ALA A 12 20.67 -5.92 24.99
C ALA A 12 19.24 -6.23 24.51
N GLY A 13 18.22 -5.91 25.31
CA GLY A 13 16.81 -6.06 24.94
C GLY A 13 16.46 -5.25 23.68
N VAL A 14 16.81 -3.96 23.65
CA VAL A 14 16.54 -3.08 22.49
C VAL A 14 17.29 -3.56 21.23
N THR A 15 18.56 -3.94 21.37
CA THR A 15 19.35 -4.45 20.23
C THR A 15 18.74 -5.73 19.68
N LEU A 16 18.33 -6.65 20.56
CA LEU A 16 17.65 -7.89 20.17
C LEU A 16 16.30 -7.61 19.50
N GLN A 17 15.57 -6.59 19.94
CA GLN A 17 14.32 -6.15 19.29
C GLN A 17 14.58 -5.66 17.87
N LEU A 18 15.61 -4.83 17.67
CA LEU A 18 15.97 -4.32 16.34
C LEU A 18 16.43 -5.44 15.41
N ILE A 19 17.23 -6.39 15.90
CA ILE A 19 17.65 -7.56 15.12
C ILE A 19 16.44 -8.43 14.77
N GLY A 20 15.58 -8.72 15.75
CA GLY A 20 14.38 -9.54 15.56
C GLY A 20 13.42 -8.92 14.54
N LEU A 21 13.18 -7.61 14.66
CA LEU A 21 12.36 -6.86 13.71
C LEU A 21 12.99 -6.84 12.31
N SER A 22 14.29 -6.60 12.21
CA SER A 22 15.01 -6.60 10.92
C SER A 22 14.89 -7.95 10.21
N LEU A 23 15.16 -9.05 10.92
CA LEU A 23 15.03 -10.40 10.38
C LEU A 23 13.59 -10.74 10.00
N PHE A 24 12.61 -10.31 10.82
CA PHE A 24 11.20 -10.46 10.48
C PHE A 24 10.86 -9.69 9.20
N VAL A 25 11.25 -8.42 9.09
CA VAL A 25 11.00 -7.58 7.90
C VAL A 25 11.65 -8.19 6.66
N PHE A 26 12.94 -8.53 6.69
CA PHE A 26 13.62 -9.14 5.53
C PHE A 26 13.04 -10.51 5.15
N GLY A 27 12.57 -11.31 6.11
CA GLY A 27 11.96 -12.60 5.85
C GLY A 27 10.51 -12.52 5.40
N PHE A 28 9.78 -11.51 5.88
CA PHE A 28 8.37 -11.32 5.54
C PHE A 28 8.22 -10.63 4.18
N PHE A 29 9.24 -9.85 3.79
CA PHE A 29 9.29 -9.03 2.60
C PHE A 29 10.52 -9.35 1.72
N PRO A 30 10.55 -10.51 1.05
CA PRO A 30 11.66 -10.83 0.16
C PRO A 30 11.72 -9.87 -1.03
N VAL A 31 12.90 -9.30 -1.29
CA VAL A 31 13.19 -8.51 -2.51
C VAL A 31 13.36 -9.48 -3.67
N LYS A 32 12.59 -9.29 -4.73
CA LYS A 32 12.59 -10.16 -5.91
C LYS A 32 13.57 -9.61 -6.95
N PRO A 33 14.46 -10.44 -7.53
CA PRO A 33 15.16 -10.07 -8.75
C PRO A 33 14.14 -10.00 -9.90
N ALA A 34 13.84 -8.81 -10.37
CA ALA A 34 13.05 -8.57 -11.57
C ALA A 34 13.98 -8.25 -12.74
N LEU A 35 13.60 -8.65 -13.95
CA LEU A 35 14.24 -8.17 -15.16
C LEU A 35 13.97 -6.67 -15.32
N SER A 36 15.01 -5.92 -15.67
CA SER A 36 14.91 -4.48 -15.91
C SER A 36 14.48 -4.18 -17.34
N GLY A 37 13.76 -3.06 -17.50
CA GLY A 37 13.31 -2.57 -18.80
C GLY A 37 11.98 -3.17 -19.28
N PHE A 38 11.70 -2.96 -20.55
CA PHE A 38 10.45 -3.37 -21.23
C PHE A 38 10.76 -4.45 -22.26
N SER A 39 9.81 -5.35 -22.50
CA SER A 39 9.89 -6.32 -23.60
C SER A 39 9.87 -5.62 -24.95
N GLY A 40 10.77 -6.03 -25.84
CA GLY A 40 10.87 -5.53 -27.21
C GLY A 40 11.17 -6.63 -28.23
N PRO A 41 11.85 -6.31 -29.35
CA PRO A 41 12.22 -7.28 -30.39
C PRO A 41 12.99 -8.51 -29.89
N GLU A 42 13.75 -8.38 -28.80
CA GLU A 42 14.48 -9.49 -28.19
C GLU A 42 13.55 -10.59 -27.69
N SER A 43 12.32 -10.26 -27.27
CA SER A 43 11.36 -11.22 -26.75
C SER A 43 10.91 -12.24 -27.80
N TYR A 44 11.08 -11.95 -29.09
CA TYR A 44 10.78 -12.85 -30.21
C TYR A 44 11.96 -13.71 -30.67
N ASN A 45 13.08 -13.65 -29.97
CA ASN A 45 14.28 -14.42 -30.24
C ASN A 45 14.64 -15.33 -29.06
N ALA A 46 15.41 -16.38 -29.31
CA ALA A 46 15.89 -17.26 -28.25
C ALA A 46 16.80 -16.48 -27.27
N PRO A 47 16.75 -16.74 -25.94
CA PRO A 47 17.54 -15.98 -24.95
C PRO A 47 19.05 -15.97 -25.22
N ALA A 48 19.59 -17.03 -25.83
CA ALA A 48 21.00 -17.11 -26.23
C ALA A 48 21.42 -16.07 -27.30
N CYS A 49 20.47 -15.40 -27.94
CA CYS A 49 20.70 -14.45 -29.02
C CYS A 49 20.50 -12.99 -28.59
N ASP A 50 20.20 -12.74 -27.31
CA ASP A 50 19.89 -11.40 -26.80
C ASP A 50 21.03 -10.40 -27.06
N ASP A 51 22.28 -10.82 -26.90
CA ASP A 51 23.46 -9.97 -27.18
C ASP A 51 23.58 -9.58 -28.66
N LEU A 52 23.18 -10.47 -29.58
CA LEU A 52 23.21 -10.20 -31.02
C LEU A 52 22.10 -9.23 -31.43
N VAL A 53 20.92 -9.35 -30.80
CA VAL A 53 19.76 -8.47 -31.05
C VAL A 53 20.00 -7.09 -30.46
N ARG A 54 20.51 -7.00 -29.22
CA ARG A 54 20.83 -5.73 -28.56
C ARG A 54 21.87 -4.92 -29.33
N ASN A 55 22.79 -5.59 -30.02
CA ASN A 55 23.80 -4.96 -30.87
C ASN A 55 23.29 -4.56 -32.27
N ARG A 56 22.09 -5.01 -32.71
CA ARG A 56 21.62 -4.80 -34.10
C ARG A 56 21.01 -3.42 -34.40
N ASN A 57 20.55 -2.65 -33.40
CA ASN A 57 20.41 -1.19 -33.43
C ASN A 57 19.53 -0.76 -32.23
N PRO A 58 20.00 0.12 -31.33
CA PRO A 58 19.18 0.60 -30.20
C PRO A 58 17.96 1.47 -30.62
N ASN A 59 17.84 1.82 -31.91
CA ASN A 59 16.77 2.66 -32.46
C ASN A 59 15.51 1.89 -32.91
N GLU A 60 15.42 0.57 -32.69
CA GLU A 60 14.23 -0.19 -33.11
C GLU A 60 13.00 0.05 -32.23
N ILE A 61 13.18 0.45 -30.96
CA ILE A 61 12.10 0.74 -30.02
C ILE A 61 11.51 2.15 -30.23
N SER A 62 12.26 3.05 -30.88
CA SER A 62 11.83 4.42 -31.19
C SER A 62 11.15 4.58 -32.55
N ARG A 63 10.75 3.47 -33.18
CA ARG A 63 9.99 3.50 -34.44
C ARG A 63 8.59 4.07 -34.23
N PRO A 64 7.99 4.69 -35.26
CA PRO A 64 6.57 5.04 -35.25
C PRO A 64 5.70 3.82 -34.95
N PRO A 65 4.55 4.00 -34.28
CA PRO A 65 3.69 2.88 -33.83
C PRO A 65 3.33 1.86 -34.91
N ASP A 66 2.98 2.31 -36.13
CA ASP A 66 2.61 1.43 -37.24
C ASP A 66 3.77 0.54 -37.71
N GLN A 67 4.99 1.09 -37.71
CA GLN A 67 6.20 0.33 -38.08
C GLN A 67 6.58 -0.66 -36.99
N LEU A 68 6.34 -0.31 -35.72
CA LEU A 68 6.58 -1.20 -34.59
C LEU A 68 5.59 -2.37 -34.60
N ARG A 69 4.30 -2.11 -34.87
CA ARG A 69 3.28 -3.14 -35.05
C ARG A 69 3.67 -4.14 -36.15
N SER A 70 4.07 -3.62 -37.32
CA SER A 70 4.53 -4.47 -38.44
C SER A 70 5.78 -5.27 -38.10
N LEU A 71 6.73 -4.68 -37.36
CA LEU A 71 7.95 -5.37 -36.92
C LEU A 71 7.62 -6.52 -35.96
N TYR A 72 6.74 -6.29 -34.98
CA TYR A 72 6.33 -7.33 -34.04
C TYR A 72 5.59 -8.47 -34.74
N GLN A 73 4.73 -8.18 -35.71
CA GLN A 73 4.07 -9.19 -36.51
C GLN A 73 5.07 -10.03 -37.34
N GLU A 74 6.09 -9.40 -37.92
CA GLU A 74 7.14 -10.10 -38.66
C GLU A 74 7.99 -11.00 -37.74
N LEU A 75 8.42 -10.48 -36.58
CA LEU A 75 9.29 -11.18 -35.64
C LEU A 75 8.58 -12.30 -34.88
N SER A 76 7.31 -12.10 -34.51
CA SER A 76 6.54 -13.11 -33.79
C SER A 76 6.35 -14.37 -34.64
N GLY A 77 6.13 -14.18 -35.96
CA GLY A 77 5.72 -15.26 -36.86
C GLY A 77 4.30 -15.77 -36.57
N ILE A 78 3.49 -14.98 -35.84
CA ILE A 78 2.11 -15.29 -35.48
C ILE A 78 1.23 -14.08 -35.83
N PRO A 79 0.14 -14.26 -36.61
CA PRO A 79 -0.79 -13.19 -36.89
C PRO A 79 -1.61 -12.85 -35.63
N PRO A 80 -1.91 -11.55 -35.36
CA PRO A 80 -2.86 -11.19 -34.31
C PRO A 80 -4.25 -11.74 -34.65
N LEU A 81 -4.96 -12.23 -33.64
CA LEU A 81 -6.30 -12.80 -33.80
C LEU A 81 -7.41 -11.77 -33.60
N PHE A 82 -7.11 -10.69 -32.87
CA PHE A 82 -8.07 -9.63 -32.55
C PHE A 82 -7.42 -8.26 -32.74
N ASP A 83 -8.22 -7.32 -33.23
CA ASP A 83 -7.84 -5.91 -33.44
C ASP A 83 -8.45 -4.99 -32.36
N ARG A 84 -9.43 -5.50 -31.63
CA ARG A 84 -10.07 -4.81 -30.52
C ARG A 84 -10.26 -5.73 -29.31
N LEU A 85 -10.14 -5.14 -28.13
CA LEU A 85 -10.41 -5.80 -26.85
C LEU A 85 -11.40 -4.95 -26.03
N ILE A 86 -12.44 -5.59 -25.51
CA ILE A 86 -13.26 -5.05 -24.44
C ILE A 86 -12.93 -5.84 -23.19
N LEU A 87 -12.33 -5.18 -22.20
CA LEU A 87 -11.99 -5.77 -20.91
C LEU A 87 -13.00 -5.28 -19.87
N MET A 88 -13.94 -6.14 -19.51
CA MET A 88 -14.93 -5.89 -18.46
C MET A 88 -14.44 -6.50 -17.16
N VAL A 89 -14.07 -5.68 -16.20
CA VAL A 89 -13.70 -6.08 -14.85
C VAL A 89 -14.92 -5.91 -13.94
N VAL A 90 -15.34 -7.00 -13.31
CA VAL A 90 -16.39 -7.00 -12.28
C VAL A 90 -15.71 -7.31 -10.96
N ASP A 91 -15.50 -6.27 -10.14
CA ASP A 91 -14.78 -6.38 -8.87
C ASP A 91 -15.47 -7.39 -7.95
N GLY A 92 -14.67 -8.27 -7.35
CA GLY A 92 -15.12 -9.24 -6.35
C GLY A 92 -15.99 -10.38 -6.88
N LEU A 93 -16.19 -10.54 -8.20
CA LEU A 93 -17.03 -11.61 -8.77
C LEU A 93 -16.37 -13.00 -8.67
N PRO A 94 -16.87 -13.90 -7.80
CA PRO A 94 -16.32 -15.25 -7.68
C PRO A 94 -16.66 -16.07 -8.92
N ALA A 95 -15.70 -16.84 -9.44
CA ALA A 95 -15.94 -17.66 -10.64
C ALA A 95 -17.10 -18.64 -10.45
N GLU A 96 -17.25 -19.21 -9.24
CA GLU A 96 -18.33 -20.15 -8.95
C GLU A 96 -19.74 -19.58 -9.07
N PHE A 97 -19.92 -18.25 -9.07
CA PHE A 97 -21.23 -17.64 -9.32
C PHE A 97 -21.68 -17.81 -10.76
N VAL A 98 -20.74 -17.98 -11.69
CA VAL A 98 -21.00 -18.10 -13.13
C VAL A 98 -20.72 -19.51 -13.66
N LEU A 99 -19.63 -20.14 -13.21
CA LEU A 99 -19.16 -21.44 -13.73
C LEU A 99 -19.59 -22.63 -12.87
N GLY A 100 -19.89 -22.39 -11.59
CA GLY A 100 -20.13 -23.43 -10.60
C GLY A 100 -18.83 -23.89 -9.93
N LYS A 101 -18.87 -24.98 -9.17
CA LYS A 101 -17.71 -25.46 -8.39
C LYS A 101 -17.73 -26.98 -8.24
N ASP A 102 -16.55 -27.59 -8.30
CA ASP A 102 -16.35 -29.03 -8.09
C ASP A 102 -17.26 -29.91 -8.98
N GLY A 103 -17.42 -29.50 -10.25
CA GLY A 103 -18.28 -30.16 -11.22
C GLY A 103 -19.78 -29.96 -11.00
N LYS A 104 -20.19 -29.13 -10.03
CA LYS A 104 -21.58 -28.72 -9.82
C LYS A 104 -21.86 -27.38 -10.50
N PRO A 105 -23.05 -27.19 -11.09
CA PRO A 105 -23.43 -25.90 -11.67
C PRO A 105 -23.54 -24.80 -10.61
N PRO A 106 -23.57 -23.52 -11.03
CA PRO A 106 -23.87 -22.40 -10.14
C PRO A 106 -25.24 -22.56 -9.46
N ARG A 107 -25.46 -21.77 -8.41
CA ARG A 107 -26.78 -21.73 -7.74
C ARG A 107 -27.86 -21.28 -8.72
N ASN A 108 -29.03 -21.90 -8.66
CA ASN A 108 -30.16 -21.59 -9.56
C ASN A 108 -30.49 -20.09 -9.60
N VAL A 109 -30.47 -19.40 -8.47
CA VAL A 109 -30.73 -17.95 -8.38
C VAL A 109 -29.73 -17.14 -9.23
N PHE A 110 -28.47 -17.58 -9.32
CA PHE A 110 -27.44 -16.90 -10.12
C PHE A 110 -27.53 -17.27 -11.60
N VAL A 111 -27.90 -18.51 -11.91
CA VAL A 111 -28.22 -18.94 -13.28
C VAL A 111 -29.40 -18.15 -13.84
N GLU A 112 -30.46 -17.97 -13.04
CA GLU A 112 -31.65 -17.17 -13.37
C GLU A 112 -31.34 -15.67 -13.45
N ALA A 113 -30.35 -15.19 -12.71
CA ALA A 113 -29.88 -13.81 -12.78
C ALA A 113 -29.02 -13.54 -14.02
N MET A 114 -28.27 -14.54 -14.54
CA MET A 114 -27.39 -14.37 -15.70
C MET A 114 -27.78 -15.24 -16.91
N PRO A 115 -29.04 -15.21 -17.37
CA PRO A 115 -29.53 -16.15 -18.39
C PRO A 115 -28.78 -16.00 -19.72
N TYR A 116 -28.33 -14.80 -20.10
CA TYR A 116 -27.65 -14.59 -21.35
C TYR A 116 -26.23 -15.16 -21.33
N THR A 117 -25.47 -14.87 -20.29
CA THR A 117 -24.12 -15.40 -20.08
C THR A 117 -24.14 -16.92 -20.02
N GLN A 118 -25.12 -17.50 -19.32
CA GLN A 118 -25.34 -18.94 -19.27
C GLN A 118 -25.66 -19.53 -20.66
N SER A 119 -26.43 -18.82 -21.49
CA SER A 119 -26.70 -19.24 -22.86
C SER A 119 -25.46 -19.22 -23.76
N LEU A 120 -24.52 -18.29 -23.54
CA LEU A 120 -23.25 -18.24 -24.28
C LEU A 120 -22.35 -19.42 -23.90
N LEU A 121 -22.26 -19.76 -22.61
CA LEU A 121 -21.55 -20.94 -22.12
C LEU A 121 -22.17 -22.23 -22.67
N ALA A 122 -23.50 -22.37 -22.61
CA ALA A 122 -24.23 -23.55 -23.10
C ALA A 122 -24.14 -23.74 -24.62
N SER A 123 -24.05 -22.65 -25.37
CA SER A 123 -23.88 -22.70 -26.83
C SER A 123 -22.41 -22.80 -27.26
N GLY A 124 -21.46 -22.83 -26.32
CA GLY A 124 -20.02 -22.89 -26.61
C GLY A 124 -19.45 -21.61 -27.22
N LYS A 125 -20.18 -20.49 -27.15
CA LYS A 125 -19.74 -19.15 -27.62
C LYS A 125 -18.92 -18.39 -26.58
N ALA A 126 -18.94 -18.87 -25.35
CA ALA A 126 -18.09 -18.39 -24.27
C ALA A 126 -17.33 -19.56 -23.64
N ILE A 127 -16.11 -19.30 -23.17
CA ILE A 127 -15.29 -20.24 -22.40
C ILE A 127 -14.87 -19.56 -21.11
N GLY A 128 -15.20 -20.18 -19.99
CA GLY A 128 -14.90 -19.71 -18.65
C GLY A 128 -13.78 -20.49 -17.99
N TYR A 129 -13.00 -19.77 -17.18
CA TYR A 129 -11.91 -20.29 -16.36
C TYR A 129 -12.07 -19.81 -14.92
N HIS A 130 -11.83 -20.72 -13.98
CA HIS A 130 -11.50 -20.38 -12.60
C HIS A 130 -10.07 -19.81 -12.58
N ALA A 131 -9.94 -18.49 -12.76
CA ALA A 131 -8.67 -17.78 -12.74
C ALA A 131 -8.21 -17.57 -11.29
N LYS A 132 -7.27 -18.40 -10.83
CA LYS A 132 -6.78 -18.34 -9.44
C LYS A 132 -5.92 -17.10 -9.23
N ALA A 133 -6.43 -16.17 -8.43
CA ALA A 133 -5.73 -14.95 -8.02
C ALA A 133 -4.76 -15.25 -6.88
N ALA A 134 -3.51 -14.76 -6.98
CA ALA A 134 -2.54 -14.90 -5.92
C ALA A 134 -2.84 -13.92 -4.75
N PRO A 135 -2.57 -14.28 -3.49
CA PRO A 135 -2.67 -13.33 -2.39
C PRO A 135 -1.61 -12.20 -2.49
N PRO A 136 -1.90 -10.99 -1.97
CA PRO A 136 -3.17 -10.57 -1.39
C PRO A 136 -4.22 -10.28 -2.47
N THR A 137 -5.45 -10.73 -2.22
CA THR A 137 -6.62 -10.61 -3.11
C THR A 137 -7.31 -9.26 -2.91
N VAL A 138 -6.58 -8.19 -3.20
CA VAL A 138 -7.05 -6.79 -3.15
C VAL A 138 -6.96 -6.17 -4.54
N THR A 139 -7.93 -5.32 -4.90
CA THR A 139 -8.12 -4.77 -6.25
C THR A 139 -6.83 -4.32 -6.95
N MET A 140 -6.12 -3.33 -6.39
CA MET A 140 -4.96 -2.74 -7.07
C MET A 140 -3.84 -3.76 -7.40
N PRO A 141 -3.34 -4.59 -6.47
CA PRO A 141 -2.40 -5.66 -6.79
C PRO A 141 -2.89 -6.66 -7.85
N ARG A 142 -4.19 -6.98 -7.86
CA ARG A 142 -4.77 -7.92 -8.82
C ARG A 142 -4.88 -7.32 -10.22
N LEU A 143 -5.26 -6.04 -10.34
CA LEU A 143 -5.20 -5.30 -11.61
C LEU A 143 -3.78 -5.32 -12.20
N LYS A 144 -2.76 -5.06 -11.37
CA LYS A 144 -1.34 -5.14 -11.80
C LYS A 144 -0.97 -6.55 -12.28
N ALA A 145 -1.38 -7.58 -11.55
CA ALA A 145 -1.08 -8.97 -11.90
C ALA A 145 -1.71 -9.36 -13.25
N MET A 146 -2.96 -8.95 -13.50
CA MET A 146 -3.66 -9.24 -14.76
C MET A 146 -2.99 -8.63 -15.99
N VAL A 147 -2.45 -7.41 -15.89
CA VAL A 147 -1.83 -6.74 -17.04
C VAL A 147 -0.33 -7.01 -17.19
N SER A 148 0.36 -7.38 -16.13
CA SER A 148 1.82 -7.66 -16.18
C SER A 148 2.14 -9.15 -16.23
N GLY A 149 1.21 -10.02 -15.81
CA GLY A 149 1.48 -11.43 -15.58
C GLY A 149 2.46 -11.69 -14.43
N ALA A 150 2.77 -10.68 -13.62
CA ALA A 150 3.70 -10.76 -12.51
C ALA A 150 2.96 -10.87 -11.17
N ILE A 151 3.53 -11.62 -10.23
CA ILE A 151 3.02 -11.72 -8.85
C ILE A 151 3.71 -10.66 -7.99
N GLY A 152 2.98 -9.59 -7.65
CA GLY A 152 3.44 -8.55 -6.72
C GLY A 152 3.75 -9.12 -5.33
N GLY A 153 4.76 -8.56 -4.65
CA GLY A 153 5.04 -8.84 -3.24
C GLY A 153 4.19 -7.97 -2.30
N PHE A 154 4.17 -8.29 -1.00
CA PHE A 154 3.46 -7.47 -0.02
C PHE A 154 4.07 -6.06 0.14
N LEU A 155 5.39 -5.91 -0.08
CA LEU A 155 6.02 -4.58 -0.15
C LEU A 155 5.46 -3.73 -1.28
N ASP A 156 5.12 -4.33 -2.41
CA ASP A 156 4.50 -3.59 -3.50
C ASP A 156 3.16 -3.02 -3.03
N VAL A 157 2.39 -3.78 -2.25
CA VAL A 157 1.14 -3.26 -1.66
C VAL A 157 1.40 -2.14 -0.65
N ALA A 158 2.40 -2.28 0.21
CA ALA A 158 2.73 -1.28 1.23
C ALA A 158 3.29 0.03 0.64
N PHE A 159 4.16 -0.05 -0.37
CA PHE A 159 4.67 1.15 -1.07
C PHE A 159 3.61 1.79 -1.99
N ASN A 160 2.64 1.01 -2.46
CA ASN A 160 1.53 1.48 -3.29
C ASN A 160 0.27 1.89 -2.50
N PHE A 161 0.33 1.93 -1.16
CA PHE A 161 -0.78 2.40 -0.30
C PHE A 161 -1.18 3.87 -0.58
N ASN A 162 -0.37 4.61 -1.34
CA ASN A 162 -0.66 5.96 -1.83
C ASN A 162 -0.79 6.04 -3.37
N THR A 163 -1.17 4.92 -4.01
CA THR A 163 -1.39 4.72 -5.46
C THR A 163 -0.41 5.49 -6.36
N GLN A 164 0.83 5.00 -6.46
CA GLN A 164 1.81 5.53 -7.40
C GLN A 164 1.65 4.90 -8.79
N ALA A 165 2.10 5.62 -9.82
CA ALA A 165 2.12 5.14 -11.19
C ALA A 165 2.85 3.79 -11.28
N PHE A 166 2.28 2.83 -12.00
CA PHE A 166 2.89 1.54 -12.25
C PHE A 166 3.81 1.64 -13.47
N LEU A 167 5.12 1.62 -13.21
CA LEU A 167 6.15 1.90 -14.21
C LEU A 167 6.75 0.64 -14.84
N ASP A 168 6.45 -0.54 -14.29
CA ASP A 168 6.94 -1.80 -14.82
C ASP A 168 6.26 -2.15 -16.15
N ASP A 169 6.94 -2.99 -16.93
CA ASP A 169 6.41 -3.46 -18.20
C ASP A 169 5.08 -4.21 -18.04
N ASN A 170 4.12 -3.88 -18.89
CA ASN A 170 2.75 -4.38 -18.81
C ASN A 170 2.06 -4.29 -20.18
N LEU A 171 0.96 -5.05 -20.32
CA LEU A 171 0.18 -5.17 -21.54
C LEU A 171 -0.32 -3.81 -22.06
N LEU A 172 -0.79 -2.91 -21.19
CA LEU A 172 -1.30 -1.60 -21.61
C LEU A 172 -0.21 -0.72 -22.22
N GLY A 173 0.98 -0.72 -21.61
CA GLY A 173 2.15 -0.03 -22.17
C GLY A 173 2.57 -0.60 -23.53
N GLN A 174 2.56 -1.93 -23.68
CA GLN A 174 2.88 -2.59 -24.94
C GLN A 174 1.88 -2.25 -26.06
N LEU A 175 0.58 -2.23 -25.75
CA LEU A 175 -0.48 -1.82 -26.68
C LEU A 175 -0.37 -0.33 -27.04
N PHE A 176 -0.10 0.53 -26.05
CA PHE A 176 0.12 1.96 -26.29
C PHE A 176 1.27 2.22 -27.27
N ASN A 177 2.39 1.50 -27.12
CA ASN A 177 3.57 1.67 -27.97
C ASN A 177 3.31 1.32 -29.44
N ILE A 178 2.41 0.37 -29.72
CA ILE A 178 1.97 0.04 -31.08
C ILE A 178 0.79 0.90 -31.56
N GLY A 179 0.43 1.95 -30.82
CA GLY A 179 -0.50 3.00 -31.25
C GLY A 179 -1.96 2.72 -30.93
N TRP A 180 -2.24 1.74 -30.06
CA TRP A 180 -3.62 1.47 -29.66
C TRP A 180 -4.23 2.64 -28.90
N LYS A 181 -5.43 3.03 -29.30
CA LYS A 181 -6.23 4.01 -28.58
C LYS A 181 -7.06 3.31 -27.52
N MET A 182 -6.87 3.75 -26.27
CA MET A 182 -7.49 3.12 -25.11
C MET A 182 -8.52 4.05 -24.46
N VAL A 183 -9.61 3.48 -23.98
CA VAL A 183 -10.69 4.15 -23.25
C VAL A 183 -10.91 3.42 -21.92
N MET A 184 -11.09 4.17 -20.84
CA MET A 184 -11.32 3.61 -19.50
C MET A 184 -12.56 4.23 -18.84
N LEU A 185 -13.46 3.41 -18.34
CA LEU A 185 -14.66 3.83 -17.61
C LEU A 185 -14.77 3.02 -16.31
N GLY A 186 -14.98 3.68 -15.17
CA GLY A 186 -15.20 3.00 -13.88
C GLY A 186 -14.21 3.43 -12.80
N ASP A 187 -13.72 2.48 -12.00
CA ASP A 187 -12.81 2.76 -10.88
C ASP A 187 -11.53 3.51 -11.27
N GLU A 188 -11.33 4.70 -10.70
CA GLU A 188 -10.20 5.60 -10.98
C GLU A 188 -8.80 4.99 -10.70
N THR A 189 -8.71 3.84 -10.03
CA THR A 189 -7.45 3.12 -9.81
C THR A 189 -6.66 2.94 -11.11
N TRP A 190 -7.31 2.68 -12.24
CA TRP A 190 -6.64 2.59 -13.55
C TRP A 190 -5.94 3.89 -13.95
N LEU A 191 -6.54 5.05 -13.69
CA LEU A 191 -5.97 6.35 -14.04
C LEU A 191 -4.74 6.69 -13.20
N LYS A 192 -4.75 6.26 -11.93
CA LYS A 192 -3.62 6.43 -11.02
C LYS A 192 -2.47 5.48 -11.35
N LEU A 193 -2.78 4.23 -11.70
CA LEU A 193 -1.78 3.24 -12.09
C LEU A 193 -1.16 3.52 -13.47
N PHE A 194 -1.95 4.00 -14.43
CA PHE A 194 -1.54 4.16 -15.83
C PHE A 194 -1.75 5.60 -16.34
N PRO A 195 -1.10 6.60 -15.74
CA PRO A 195 -1.31 7.99 -16.10
C PRO A 195 -0.89 8.26 -17.55
N GLY A 196 -1.77 8.89 -18.32
CA GLY A 196 -1.48 9.31 -19.70
C GLY A 196 -1.68 8.24 -20.78
N LEU A 197 -2.11 7.02 -20.43
CA LEU A 197 -2.35 5.96 -21.43
C LEU A 197 -3.74 6.06 -22.10
N PHE A 198 -4.73 6.66 -21.43
CA PHE A 198 -6.12 6.67 -21.91
C PHE A 198 -6.44 7.94 -22.71
N SER A 199 -6.97 7.75 -23.92
CA SER A 199 -7.40 8.84 -24.82
C SER A 199 -8.72 9.48 -24.39
N ARG A 200 -9.59 8.67 -23.78
CA ARG A 200 -10.83 9.09 -23.12
C ARG A 200 -10.98 8.31 -21.82
N HIS A 201 -11.46 8.98 -20.78
CA HIS A 201 -11.73 8.31 -19.52
C HIS A 201 -12.78 9.03 -18.68
N ASP A 202 -13.51 8.27 -17.88
CA ASP A 202 -14.37 8.78 -16.80
C ASP A 202 -14.20 7.86 -15.57
N GLY A 203 -13.39 8.33 -14.62
CA GLY A 203 -12.99 7.61 -13.41
C GLY A 203 -13.82 8.02 -12.20
N VAL A 204 -14.23 7.07 -11.37
CA VAL A 204 -14.98 7.27 -10.12
C VAL A 204 -14.18 6.72 -8.95
N GLY A 205 -14.20 7.41 -7.81
CA GLY A 205 -13.50 6.96 -6.59
C GLY A 205 -14.13 5.70 -5.98
N SER A 206 -13.30 4.68 -5.72
CA SER A 206 -13.67 3.38 -5.13
C SER A 206 -13.80 3.36 -3.60
N PHE A 207 -13.42 4.44 -2.90
CA PHE A 207 -13.33 4.42 -1.43
C PHE A 207 -14.67 4.35 -0.69
N PHE A 208 -15.80 4.39 -1.38
CA PHE A 208 -17.12 4.40 -0.78
C PHE A 208 -17.88 3.08 -0.99
N VAL A 209 -17.57 2.09 -0.14
CA VAL A 209 -18.11 0.72 -0.17
C VAL A 209 -19.64 0.64 -0.04
N LYS A 210 -20.30 1.71 0.44
CA LYS A 210 -21.78 1.75 0.54
C LYS A 210 -22.47 2.17 -0.76
N ASP A 211 -21.74 2.66 -1.75
CA ASP A 211 -22.33 2.94 -3.07
C ASP A 211 -22.33 1.68 -3.94
N THR A 212 -23.50 1.09 -4.15
CA THR A 212 -23.66 -0.09 -4.99
C THR A 212 -24.18 0.23 -6.39
N VAL A 213 -24.27 1.52 -6.77
CA VAL A 213 -25.03 1.96 -7.95
C VAL A 213 -24.33 3.06 -8.76
N GLU A 214 -23.74 4.08 -8.13
CA GLU A 214 -23.25 5.28 -8.83
C GLU A 214 -22.06 4.96 -9.73
N VAL A 215 -21.09 4.18 -9.25
CA VAL A 215 -19.95 3.72 -10.07
C VAL A 215 -20.42 2.93 -11.29
N ASP A 216 -21.27 1.93 -11.08
CA ASP A 216 -21.77 1.06 -12.15
C ASP A 216 -22.61 1.84 -13.17
N LYS A 217 -23.43 2.78 -12.68
CA LYS A 217 -24.19 3.71 -13.53
C LYS A 217 -23.28 4.62 -14.33
N ASN A 218 -22.13 5.03 -13.78
CA ASN A 218 -21.15 5.86 -14.48
C ASN A 218 -20.55 5.13 -15.68
N VAL A 219 -20.29 3.83 -15.54
CA VAL A 219 -19.84 3.00 -16.67
C VAL A 219 -20.98 2.82 -17.67
N SER A 220 -22.14 2.34 -17.20
CA SER A 220 -23.30 2.01 -18.03
C SER A 220 -23.82 3.19 -18.86
N ARG A 221 -23.80 4.42 -18.33
CA ARG A 221 -24.30 5.61 -19.06
C ARG A 221 -23.46 6.00 -20.28
N HIS A 222 -22.18 5.61 -20.32
CA HIS A 222 -21.30 5.89 -21.46
C HIS A 222 -21.21 4.73 -22.45
N LEU A 223 -21.47 3.50 -21.98
CA LEU A 223 -21.23 2.28 -22.75
C LEU A 223 -21.88 2.32 -24.13
N GLY A 224 -23.15 2.68 -24.23
CA GLY A 224 -23.85 2.74 -25.52
C GLY A 224 -23.21 3.71 -26.53
N ASN A 225 -22.69 4.85 -26.05
CA ASN A 225 -21.98 5.80 -26.90
C ASN A 225 -20.63 5.22 -27.35
N GLU A 226 -19.83 4.65 -26.46
CA GLU A 226 -18.52 4.08 -26.81
C GLU A 226 -18.64 2.86 -27.76
N LEU A 227 -19.66 2.01 -27.58
CA LEU A 227 -19.93 0.87 -28.49
C LEU A 227 -20.35 1.32 -29.90
N SER A 228 -20.88 2.53 -30.06
CA SER A 228 -21.22 3.09 -31.38
C SER A 228 -20.02 3.69 -32.13
N ARG A 229 -18.86 3.79 -31.47
CA ARG A 229 -17.64 4.40 -32.03
C ARG A 229 -16.67 3.34 -32.54
N ASP A 230 -15.88 3.74 -33.52
CA ASP A 230 -14.86 2.93 -34.17
C ASP A 230 -13.42 3.42 -33.92
N ASP A 231 -13.24 4.43 -33.07
CA ASP A 231 -11.99 5.17 -32.90
C ASP A 231 -11.10 4.69 -31.74
N TRP A 232 -11.37 3.51 -31.18
CA TRP A 232 -10.65 2.89 -30.07
C TRP A 232 -10.33 1.42 -30.35
N ASN A 233 -9.25 0.91 -29.73
CA ASN A 233 -8.81 -0.49 -29.82
C ASN A 233 -9.01 -1.25 -28.50
N LEU A 234 -8.88 -0.57 -27.35
CA LEU A 234 -9.15 -1.14 -26.04
C LEU A 234 -10.17 -0.31 -25.27
N LEU A 235 -11.25 -0.96 -24.82
CA LEU A 235 -12.23 -0.40 -23.90
C LEU A 235 -12.18 -1.16 -22.57
N ILE A 236 -11.80 -0.47 -21.49
CA ILE A 236 -11.82 -1.00 -20.13
C ILE A 236 -13.07 -0.51 -19.42
N LEU A 237 -13.85 -1.44 -18.87
CA LEU A 237 -15.04 -1.18 -18.07
C LEU A 237 -14.81 -1.80 -16.69
N HIS A 238 -14.75 -1.00 -15.62
CA HIS A 238 -14.52 -1.51 -14.27
C HIS A 238 -15.71 -1.23 -13.35
N TYR A 239 -16.50 -2.26 -13.08
CA TYR A 239 -17.68 -2.23 -12.22
C TYR A 239 -17.32 -2.63 -10.78
N LEU A 240 -17.81 -1.87 -9.79
CA LEU A 240 -17.51 -2.07 -8.35
C LEU A 240 -18.73 -2.53 -7.55
N GLY A 241 -19.94 -2.36 -8.10
CA GLY A 241 -21.17 -2.53 -7.33
C GLY A 241 -21.36 -3.93 -6.75
N LEU A 242 -20.81 -4.97 -7.39
CA LEU A 242 -20.88 -6.35 -6.90
C LEU A 242 -20.04 -6.57 -5.63
N ASP A 243 -18.78 -6.15 -5.63
CA ASP A 243 -17.91 -6.21 -4.44
C ASP A 243 -18.51 -5.40 -3.28
N HIS A 244 -18.99 -4.19 -3.56
CA HIS A 244 -19.67 -3.34 -2.58
C HIS A 244 -20.93 -4.01 -1.98
N VAL A 245 -21.74 -4.70 -2.80
CA VAL A 245 -22.85 -5.54 -2.30
C VAL A 245 -22.33 -6.69 -1.41
N GLY A 246 -21.20 -7.29 -1.79
CA GLY A 246 -20.47 -8.26 -0.99
C GLY A 246 -20.15 -7.72 0.40
N HIS A 247 -19.40 -6.62 0.51
CA HIS A 247 -19.05 -6.02 1.81
C HIS A 247 -20.26 -5.64 2.67
N VAL A 248 -21.35 -5.18 2.06
CA VAL A 248 -22.54 -4.73 2.79
C VAL A 248 -23.37 -5.90 3.33
N GLY A 249 -23.53 -6.98 2.55
CA GLY A 249 -24.51 -8.04 2.86
C GLY A 249 -24.02 -9.48 2.70
N GLY A 250 -22.74 -9.66 2.39
CA GLY A 250 -22.13 -10.95 2.06
C GLY A 250 -22.62 -11.55 0.75
N ARG A 251 -22.15 -12.77 0.47
CA ARG A 251 -22.43 -13.52 -0.78
C ARG A 251 -23.90 -13.86 -0.99
N ASN A 252 -24.64 -13.92 0.11
CA ASN A 252 -26.06 -14.27 0.15
C ASN A 252 -26.97 -13.04 0.23
N SER A 253 -26.42 -11.84 0.02
CA SER A 253 -27.19 -10.60 -0.01
C SER A 253 -28.32 -10.67 -1.03
N VAL A 254 -29.48 -10.14 -0.66
CA VAL A 254 -30.64 -10.00 -1.56
C VAL A 254 -30.34 -9.13 -2.78
N LEU A 255 -29.30 -8.30 -2.71
CA LEU A 255 -28.86 -7.43 -3.80
C LEU A 255 -27.89 -8.13 -4.77
N MET A 256 -27.36 -9.31 -4.43
CA MET A 256 -26.37 -10.02 -5.24
C MET A 256 -26.94 -10.45 -6.59
N ALA A 257 -28.11 -11.11 -6.60
CA ALA A 257 -28.76 -11.56 -7.83
C ALA A 257 -29.18 -10.39 -8.74
N PRO A 258 -29.79 -9.29 -8.24
CA PRO A 258 -30.00 -8.08 -9.04
C PRO A 258 -28.72 -7.48 -9.64
N LYS A 259 -27.57 -7.55 -8.94
CA LYS A 259 -26.29 -7.07 -9.51
C LYS A 259 -25.76 -7.99 -10.59
N LEU A 260 -25.85 -9.30 -10.41
CA LEU A 260 -25.50 -10.25 -11.47
C LEU A 260 -26.37 -10.05 -12.72
N ALA A 261 -27.67 -9.77 -12.55
CA ALA A 261 -28.57 -9.46 -13.67
C ALA A 261 -28.22 -8.17 -14.39
N GLU A 262 -27.71 -7.15 -13.68
CA GLU A 262 -27.15 -5.97 -14.33
C GLU A 262 -25.94 -6.32 -15.18
N MET A 263 -24.98 -7.10 -14.64
CA MET A 263 -23.79 -7.50 -15.38
C MET A 263 -24.15 -8.35 -16.61
N ASP A 264 -25.16 -9.22 -16.52
CA ASP A 264 -25.64 -10.03 -17.65
C ASP A 264 -26.18 -9.16 -18.79
N GLU A 265 -26.93 -8.10 -18.48
CA GLU A 265 -27.42 -7.17 -19.49
C GLU A 265 -26.29 -6.35 -20.14
N ILE A 266 -25.23 -6.03 -19.39
CA ILE A 266 -24.02 -5.41 -19.96
C ILE A 266 -23.31 -6.36 -20.93
N VAL A 267 -23.09 -7.62 -20.53
CA VAL A 267 -22.51 -8.65 -21.41
C VAL A 267 -23.33 -8.81 -22.68
N LYS A 268 -24.67 -8.83 -22.54
CA LYS A 268 -25.60 -8.89 -23.66
C LYS A 268 -25.51 -7.69 -24.58
N MET A 269 -25.48 -6.48 -24.02
CA MET A 269 -25.34 -5.25 -24.80
C MET A 269 -24.05 -5.25 -25.62
N ILE A 270 -22.92 -5.64 -25.02
CA ILE A 270 -21.62 -5.68 -25.71
C ILE A 270 -21.62 -6.75 -26.81
N HIS A 271 -22.02 -7.98 -26.48
CA HIS A 271 -22.01 -9.09 -27.42
C HIS A 271 -22.94 -8.83 -28.62
N THR A 272 -24.14 -8.31 -28.39
CA THR A 272 -25.10 -8.02 -29.48
C THR A 272 -24.69 -6.85 -30.34
N SER A 273 -24.11 -5.79 -29.77
CA SER A 273 -23.76 -4.57 -30.52
C SER A 273 -22.47 -4.72 -31.33
N THR A 274 -21.54 -5.58 -30.87
CA THR A 274 -20.17 -5.63 -31.39
C THR A 274 -19.81 -6.97 -32.01
N ILE A 275 -20.07 -8.07 -31.30
CA ILE A 275 -19.57 -9.40 -31.69
C ILE A 275 -20.51 -10.07 -32.70
N LEU A 276 -21.83 -9.94 -32.51
CA LEU A 276 -22.82 -10.50 -33.43
C LEU A 276 -22.96 -9.73 -34.75
N THR A 277 -22.63 -8.44 -34.78
CA THR A 277 -22.77 -7.56 -35.95
C THR A 277 -21.56 -7.62 -36.90
N GLN A 278 -20.47 -8.29 -36.50
CA GLN A 278 -19.25 -8.49 -37.30
C GLN A 278 -19.42 -9.61 -38.34
N GLU A 279 -20.42 -9.50 -39.23
CA GLU A 279 -20.63 -10.41 -40.37
C GLU A 279 -19.69 -10.13 -41.57
N ASN A 280 -18.87 -9.06 -41.51
CA ASN A 280 -17.90 -8.70 -42.57
C ASN A 280 -16.46 -8.72 -42.06
N ASP A 281 -15.60 -9.51 -42.73
CA ASP A 281 -14.21 -9.88 -42.42
C ASP A 281 -13.15 -8.74 -42.34
N GLN A 282 -13.34 -7.69 -41.52
CA GLN A 282 -12.33 -6.61 -41.43
C GLN A 282 -11.76 -6.38 -40.02
N GLU A 283 -12.55 -6.49 -38.93
CA GLU A 283 -12.04 -6.29 -37.56
C GLU A 283 -12.66 -7.30 -36.59
N HIS A 284 -11.83 -7.88 -35.72
CA HIS A 284 -12.27 -8.88 -34.73
C HIS A 284 -12.18 -8.33 -33.31
N THR A 285 -13.29 -8.40 -32.57
CA THR A 285 -13.34 -7.95 -31.17
C THR A 285 -13.40 -9.13 -30.20
N LEU A 286 -12.50 -9.14 -29.22
CA LEU A 286 -12.57 -10.03 -28.07
C LEU A 286 -13.27 -9.31 -26.92
N LEU A 287 -14.29 -9.94 -26.33
CA LEU A 287 -14.81 -9.55 -25.02
C LEU A 287 -14.24 -10.49 -23.97
N MET A 288 -13.56 -9.93 -22.98
CA MET A 288 -13.09 -10.65 -21.81
C MET A 288 -13.78 -10.09 -20.56
N VAL A 289 -14.54 -10.92 -19.86
CA VAL A 289 -15.13 -10.58 -18.56
C VAL A 289 -14.27 -11.22 -17.47
N VAL A 290 -13.66 -10.41 -16.62
CA VAL A 290 -12.74 -10.87 -15.58
C VAL A 290 -13.17 -10.37 -14.21
N SER A 291 -12.74 -11.08 -13.18
CA SER A 291 -12.72 -10.59 -11.81
C SER A 291 -11.28 -10.46 -11.34
N ASP A 292 -11.05 -9.47 -10.49
CA ASP A 292 -9.78 -9.23 -9.83
C ASP A 292 -9.59 -10.17 -8.61
N HIS A 293 -10.66 -10.47 -7.87
CA HIS A 293 -10.68 -11.48 -6.80
C HIS A 293 -12.07 -12.11 -6.61
N GLY A 294 -12.16 -13.09 -5.72
CA GLY A 294 -13.43 -13.56 -5.17
C GLY A 294 -13.74 -12.87 -3.83
N MET A 295 -14.61 -13.47 -3.02
CA MET A 295 -14.97 -12.96 -1.70
C MET A 295 -15.37 -14.08 -0.74
N THR A 296 -15.09 -13.90 0.54
CA THR A 296 -15.56 -14.79 1.62
C THR A 296 -17.09 -14.75 1.77
N GLU A 297 -17.69 -15.70 2.51
CA GLU A 297 -19.15 -15.72 2.77
C GLU A 297 -19.71 -14.39 3.31
N HIS A 298 -18.91 -13.66 4.09
CA HIS A 298 -19.28 -12.37 4.67
C HIS A 298 -18.95 -11.17 3.78
N GLY A 299 -18.41 -11.40 2.58
CA GLY A 299 -18.08 -10.33 1.63
C GLY A 299 -16.70 -9.71 1.79
N ASN A 300 -15.88 -10.19 2.74
CA ASN A 300 -14.49 -9.74 2.88
C ASN A 300 -13.58 -10.40 1.84
N HIS A 301 -12.43 -9.77 1.58
CA HIS A 301 -11.36 -10.30 0.72
C HIS A 301 -9.97 -9.81 1.21
N GLY A 302 -8.91 -10.11 0.47
CA GLY A 302 -7.51 -9.78 0.79
C GLY A 302 -6.68 -10.93 1.33
N GLY A 303 -7.32 -12.05 1.69
CA GLY A 303 -6.70 -13.27 2.19
C GLY A 303 -6.25 -14.25 1.10
N SER A 304 -6.22 -15.52 1.48
CA SER A 304 -5.76 -16.64 0.64
C SER A 304 -6.71 -17.83 0.65
N SER A 305 -7.95 -17.64 1.09
CA SER A 305 -8.96 -18.70 1.04
C SER A 305 -9.32 -19.04 -0.41
N PHE A 306 -9.93 -20.21 -0.62
CA PHE A 306 -10.39 -20.59 -1.95
C PHE A 306 -11.40 -19.56 -2.48
N GLU A 307 -12.33 -19.14 -1.62
CA GLU A 307 -13.42 -18.23 -1.96
C GLU A 307 -12.91 -16.85 -2.39
N GLU A 308 -11.81 -16.39 -1.80
CA GLU A 308 -11.17 -15.11 -2.15
C GLU A 308 -10.28 -15.20 -3.39
N THR A 309 -9.66 -16.36 -3.63
CA THR A 309 -8.71 -16.56 -4.75
C THR A 309 -9.40 -17.00 -6.04
N ASP A 310 -10.64 -17.49 -5.96
CA ASP A 310 -11.41 -17.97 -7.11
C ASP A 310 -12.07 -16.82 -7.89
N SER A 311 -11.31 -16.22 -8.82
CA SER A 311 -11.79 -15.13 -9.68
C SER A 311 -12.20 -15.62 -11.08
N LEU A 312 -13.18 -14.96 -11.69
CA LEU A 312 -13.66 -15.31 -13.04
C LEU A 312 -12.71 -14.84 -14.14
N ALA A 313 -12.51 -15.65 -15.18
CA ALA A 313 -12.09 -15.17 -16.50
C ALA A 313 -12.95 -15.84 -17.59
N LEU A 314 -13.68 -15.04 -18.36
CA LEU A 314 -14.62 -15.48 -19.38
C LEU A 314 -14.25 -14.86 -20.73
N PHE A 315 -13.99 -15.69 -21.72
CA PHE A 315 -13.70 -15.28 -23.09
C PHE A 315 -14.93 -15.43 -23.97
N ILE A 316 -15.31 -14.36 -24.68
CA ILE A 316 -16.46 -14.31 -25.59
C ILE A 316 -15.99 -13.79 -26.95
N GLY A 317 -16.34 -14.49 -28.03
CA GLY A 317 -15.90 -14.16 -29.39
C GLY A 317 -14.74 -15.01 -29.90
N LEU A 318 -14.30 -16.02 -29.15
CA LEU A 318 -13.46 -17.09 -29.67
C LEU A 318 -14.29 -17.85 -30.73
N ARG A 319 -13.88 -17.80 -32.01
CA ARG A 319 -14.66 -18.38 -33.14
C ARG A 319 -14.86 -19.90 -33.07
N LYS A 320 -14.28 -20.58 -32.08
CA LYS A 320 -14.44 -22.01 -31.83
C LYS A 320 -15.66 -22.24 -30.93
N GLN A 321 -16.64 -22.98 -31.45
CA GLN A 321 -17.78 -23.43 -30.67
C GLN A 321 -17.36 -24.65 -29.84
N VAL A 322 -17.32 -24.52 -28.52
CA VAL A 322 -17.05 -25.66 -27.63
C VAL A 322 -18.28 -26.56 -27.60
N SER A 323 -18.07 -27.86 -27.78
CA SER A 323 -19.15 -28.84 -27.99
C SER A 323 -20.00 -29.13 -26.75
N ASP A 324 -19.49 -28.83 -25.54
CA ASP A 324 -20.10 -29.20 -24.26
C ASP A 324 -19.95 -28.09 -23.20
N TYR A 325 -21.01 -27.88 -22.41
CA TYR A 325 -21.06 -26.93 -21.30
C TYR A 325 -20.00 -27.25 -20.23
N ALA A 326 -19.72 -28.53 -19.99
CA ALA A 326 -18.67 -28.92 -19.04
C ALA A 326 -17.28 -28.44 -19.48
N SER A 327 -16.96 -28.61 -20.77
CA SER A 327 -15.70 -28.10 -21.36
C SER A 327 -15.63 -26.56 -21.39
N ALA A 328 -16.77 -25.87 -21.34
CA ALA A 328 -16.81 -24.41 -21.26
C ALA A 328 -16.67 -23.87 -19.83
N THR A 329 -16.87 -24.69 -18.78
CA THR A 329 -17.01 -24.22 -17.39
C THR A 329 -16.03 -24.83 -16.39
N GLN A 330 -15.48 -26.02 -16.66
CA GLN A 330 -14.60 -26.73 -15.72
C GLN A 330 -13.10 -26.45 -15.93
N ASN A 331 -12.76 -25.29 -16.51
CA ASN A 331 -11.37 -24.93 -16.79
C ASN A 331 -10.74 -24.17 -15.63
N THR A 332 -9.44 -24.34 -15.44
CA THR A 332 -8.65 -23.65 -14.42
C THR A 332 -7.47 -22.95 -15.06
N ALA A 333 -7.20 -21.72 -14.65
CA ALA A 333 -6.02 -20.96 -15.02
C ALA A 333 -5.52 -20.16 -13.82
N HIS A 334 -4.34 -19.58 -13.89
CA HIS A 334 -3.92 -18.54 -12.94
C HIS A 334 -4.25 -17.16 -13.50
N GLN A 335 -4.55 -16.19 -12.62
CA GLN A 335 -4.86 -14.82 -13.08
C GLN A 335 -3.68 -14.18 -13.86
N VAL A 336 -2.45 -14.57 -13.53
CA VAL A 336 -1.24 -14.12 -14.24
C VAL A 336 -1.13 -14.65 -15.68
N ASP A 337 -1.90 -15.68 -16.04
CA ASP A 337 -1.94 -16.28 -17.38
C ASP A 337 -2.66 -15.38 -18.39
N ILE A 338 -3.43 -14.40 -17.91
CA ILE A 338 -4.17 -13.45 -18.74
C ILE A 338 -3.22 -12.58 -19.57
N ALA A 339 -2.17 -12.03 -18.97
CA ALA A 339 -1.23 -11.15 -19.65
C ALA A 339 -0.51 -11.80 -20.84
N PRO A 340 0.16 -12.97 -20.72
CA PRO A 340 0.81 -13.61 -21.85
C PRO A 340 -0.19 -14.09 -22.91
N THR A 341 -1.38 -14.53 -22.50
CA THR A 341 -2.46 -14.93 -23.42
C THR A 341 -2.89 -13.74 -24.28
N LEU A 342 -3.27 -12.62 -23.66
CA LEU A 342 -3.69 -11.43 -24.39
C LEU A 342 -2.54 -10.82 -25.22
N ALA A 343 -1.31 -10.80 -24.72
CA ALA A 343 -0.17 -10.28 -25.48
C ALA A 343 0.01 -11.03 -26.82
N LEU A 344 -0.04 -12.36 -26.79
CA LEU A 344 0.08 -13.19 -27.98
C LEU A 344 -1.15 -13.10 -28.90
N LEU A 345 -2.38 -13.03 -28.35
CA LEU A 345 -3.61 -12.85 -29.13
C LEU A 345 -3.65 -11.50 -29.87
N LEU A 346 -3.08 -10.44 -29.27
CA LEU A 346 -3.11 -9.06 -29.77
C LEU A 346 -1.85 -8.67 -30.55
N GLY A 347 -0.86 -9.56 -30.64
CA GLY A 347 0.36 -9.35 -31.43
C GLY A 347 1.38 -8.41 -30.80
N VAL A 348 1.49 -8.37 -29.47
CA VAL A 348 2.50 -7.61 -28.73
C VAL A 348 3.42 -8.53 -27.90
N PRO A 349 4.61 -8.07 -27.48
CA PRO A 349 5.50 -8.87 -26.65
C PRO A 349 4.86 -9.20 -25.30
N ILE A 350 5.13 -10.41 -24.78
CA ILE A 350 4.75 -10.77 -23.41
C ILE A 350 5.50 -9.85 -22.43
N PRO A 351 4.83 -9.24 -21.43
CA PRO A 351 5.49 -8.35 -20.48
C PRO A 351 6.70 -8.99 -19.79
N LYS A 352 7.77 -8.20 -19.60
CA LYS A 352 9.12 -8.65 -19.23
C LYS A 352 9.21 -9.50 -17.96
N ASN A 353 8.31 -9.28 -17.01
CA ASN A 353 8.28 -10.01 -15.73
C ASN A 353 7.08 -10.95 -15.59
N SER A 354 6.40 -11.27 -16.70
CA SER A 354 5.30 -12.22 -16.72
C SER A 354 5.77 -13.63 -16.38
N VAL A 355 5.22 -14.20 -15.31
CA VAL A 355 5.37 -15.61 -14.93
C VAL A 355 4.24 -16.50 -15.44
N GLY A 356 3.23 -15.91 -16.09
CA GLY A 356 2.06 -16.62 -16.58
C GLY A 356 2.34 -17.58 -17.74
N VAL A 357 1.47 -18.57 -17.87
CA VAL A 357 1.43 -19.55 -18.95
C VAL A 357 0.29 -19.18 -19.90
N MET A 358 0.52 -19.20 -21.21
CA MET A 358 -0.54 -18.95 -22.19
C MET A 358 -1.66 -20.00 -22.09
N ILE A 359 -2.91 -19.56 -22.21
CA ILE A 359 -4.08 -20.45 -22.18
C ILE A 359 -4.26 -21.08 -23.57
N SER A 360 -3.75 -22.30 -23.74
CA SER A 360 -3.63 -22.99 -25.04
C SER A 360 -4.93 -23.07 -25.83
N GLU A 361 -6.08 -23.33 -25.17
CA GLU A 361 -7.36 -23.51 -25.88
C GLU A 361 -7.84 -22.24 -26.59
N THR A 362 -7.36 -21.05 -26.17
CA THR A 362 -7.68 -19.78 -26.84
C THR A 362 -7.00 -19.64 -28.22
N PHE A 363 -5.98 -20.46 -28.49
CA PHE A 363 -5.20 -20.46 -29.74
C PHE A 363 -5.57 -21.58 -30.70
N ASP A 364 -6.57 -22.40 -30.39
CA ASP A 364 -6.97 -23.58 -31.18
C ASP A 364 -7.36 -23.28 -32.65
N LEU A 365 -7.64 -22.01 -32.98
CA LEU A 365 -7.96 -21.55 -34.33
C LEU A 365 -6.70 -21.30 -35.19
N LEU A 366 -5.55 -21.16 -34.55
CA LEU A 366 -4.29 -20.98 -35.25
C LEU A 366 -3.84 -22.31 -35.88
N LYS A 367 -3.07 -22.19 -36.96
CA LYS A 367 -2.36 -23.33 -37.54
C LYS A 367 -1.39 -23.91 -36.51
N ASP A 368 -1.18 -25.22 -36.57
CA ASP A 368 -0.25 -25.97 -35.70
C ASP A 368 1.11 -25.27 -35.51
N ASP A 369 1.67 -24.68 -36.57
CA ASP A 369 2.96 -23.99 -36.52
C ASP A 369 2.92 -22.69 -35.72
N HIS A 370 1.82 -21.94 -35.82
CA HIS A 370 1.63 -20.74 -35.02
C HIS A 370 1.33 -21.09 -33.55
N GLN A 371 0.62 -22.18 -33.26
CA GLN A 371 0.38 -22.65 -31.88
C GLN A 371 1.69 -23.04 -31.19
N LEU A 372 2.52 -23.87 -31.85
CA LEU A 372 3.83 -24.23 -31.31
C LEU A 372 4.77 -23.01 -31.20
N ARG A 373 4.68 -22.05 -32.12
CA ARG A 373 5.42 -20.79 -32.02
C ARG A 373 4.99 -19.95 -30.81
N ALA A 374 3.70 -19.91 -30.50
CA ALA A 374 3.18 -19.21 -29.32
C ALA A 374 3.75 -19.82 -28.03
N LEU A 375 3.71 -21.15 -27.92
CA LEU A 375 4.28 -21.91 -26.79
C LEU A 375 5.79 -21.69 -26.66
N GLU A 376 6.50 -21.63 -27.78
CA GLU A 376 7.94 -21.33 -27.81
C GLU A 376 8.24 -19.92 -27.29
N LEU A 377 7.49 -18.91 -27.73
CA LEU A 377 7.66 -17.52 -27.28
C LEU A 377 7.40 -17.37 -25.77
N ASN A 378 6.34 -18.00 -25.25
CA ASN A 378 6.08 -18.01 -23.81
C ASN A 378 7.18 -18.76 -23.04
N SER A 379 7.70 -19.85 -23.61
CA SER A 379 8.81 -20.61 -23.02
C SER A 379 10.10 -19.80 -22.93
N TRP A 380 10.42 -19.02 -23.96
CA TRP A 380 11.58 -18.11 -23.93
C TRP A 380 11.43 -17.00 -22.90
N GLN A 381 10.22 -16.50 -22.68
CA GLN A 381 9.96 -15.52 -21.64
C GLN A 381 10.20 -16.10 -20.23
N LEU A 382 9.64 -17.28 -19.92
CA LEU A 382 9.89 -17.92 -18.62
C LEU A 382 11.36 -18.32 -18.45
N LEU A 383 12.03 -18.75 -19.53
CA LEU A 383 13.44 -19.11 -19.48
C LEU A 383 14.33 -17.91 -19.11
N ARG A 384 14.05 -16.70 -19.62
CA ARG A 384 14.78 -15.48 -19.23
C ARG A 384 14.62 -15.17 -17.74
N LEU A 385 13.41 -15.33 -17.20
CA LEU A 385 13.15 -15.13 -15.77
C LEU A 385 13.89 -16.16 -14.92
N LEU A 386 13.87 -17.42 -15.34
CA LEU A 386 14.63 -18.48 -14.68
C LEU A 386 16.13 -18.19 -14.69
N GLN A 387 16.71 -17.75 -15.81
CA GLN A 387 18.14 -17.39 -15.91
C GLN A 387 18.51 -16.20 -15.02
N ALA A 388 17.61 -15.22 -14.84
CA ALA A 388 17.84 -14.08 -13.97
C ALA A 388 17.80 -14.46 -12.47
N GLN A 389 16.96 -15.43 -12.10
CA GLN A 389 16.83 -15.90 -10.71
C GLN A 389 17.82 -17.02 -10.35
N LEU A 390 18.27 -17.78 -11.34
CA LEU A 390 19.21 -18.91 -11.20
C LEU A 390 20.47 -18.62 -12.01
N SER A 391 21.45 -17.97 -11.37
CA SER A 391 22.70 -17.54 -12.03
C SER A 391 23.57 -18.67 -12.60
N GLU A 392 23.30 -19.94 -12.25
CA GLU A 392 23.99 -21.12 -12.82
C GLU A 392 23.20 -21.81 -13.95
N LEU A 393 22.01 -21.32 -14.30
CA LEU A 393 21.13 -21.96 -15.28
C LEU A 393 21.65 -21.77 -16.71
N THR A 394 22.34 -22.78 -17.23
CA THR A 394 22.80 -22.84 -18.63
C THR A 394 22.15 -24.02 -19.36
N CYS A 395 21.02 -23.76 -20.01
CA CYS A 395 20.42 -24.74 -20.90
C CYS A 395 21.26 -24.75 -22.19
N GLY A 396 21.84 -25.90 -22.55
CA GLY A 396 22.84 -26.01 -23.61
C GLY A 396 22.52 -25.22 -24.89
N ASN A 397 23.55 -24.66 -25.53
CA ASN A 397 23.43 -23.69 -26.62
C ASN A 397 22.54 -24.18 -27.77
N ILE A 398 21.29 -23.70 -27.82
CA ILE A 398 20.50 -23.71 -29.05
C ILE A 398 21.07 -22.60 -29.95
N PRO A 399 21.61 -22.92 -31.14
CA PRO A 399 22.13 -21.90 -32.05
C PRO A 399 21.03 -20.92 -32.47
N CYS A 400 21.38 -19.66 -32.74
CA CYS A 400 20.44 -18.64 -33.24
C CYS A 400 19.80 -19.00 -34.59
N ASN A 401 20.33 -20.01 -35.30
CA ASN A 401 19.82 -20.50 -36.58
C ASN A 401 18.99 -21.80 -36.44
N GLY A 402 18.52 -22.12 -35.22
CA GLY A 402 17.76 -23.32 -34.93
C GLY A 402 18.64 -24.49 -34.48
N VAL A 403 17.98 -25.55 -34.00
CA VAL A 403 18.60 -26.79 -33.56
C VAL A 403 19.28 -27.45 -34.76
N GLY A 404 20.61 -27.32 -34.87
CA GLY A 404 21.39 -28.14 -35.78
C GLY A 404 21.34 -29.61 -35.32
N ASP A 405 21.33 -30.54 -36.28
CA ASP A 405 21.29 -32.00 -36.11
C ASP A 405 22.27 -32.49 -35.02
N THR A 406 21.84 -32.44 -33.78
CA THR A 406 22.51 -33.07 -32.66
C THR A 406 21.51 -34.06 -32.09
N GLN A 407 21.64 -35.30 -32.57
CA GLN A 407 20.93 -36.46 -32.07
C GLN A 407 21.13 -36.57 -30.55
N ARG A 408 20.20 -36.02 -29.78
CA ARG A 408 19.87 -36.56 -28.46
C ARG A 408 18.57 -37.33 -28.61
N SER A 409 18.71 -38.65 -28.56
CA SER A 409 17.60 -39.60 -28.51
C SER A 409 16.57 -39.13 -27.49
N GLY A 410 15.31 -39.11 -27.92
CA GLY A 410 14.16 -38.78 -27.09
C GLY A 410 14.06 -39.65 -25.84
N THR A 411 13.28 -39.15 -24.88
CA THR A 411 12.96 -39.75 -23.58
C THR A 411 14.16 -39.95 -22.65
N SER A 412 14.73 -38.84 -22.14
CA SER A 412 15.46 -38.88 -20.88
C SER A 412 14.55 -38.41 -19.76
N ASP A 413 14.36 -39.22 -18.71
CA ASP A 413 13.75 -38.75 -17.47
C ASP A 413 14.54 -37.54 -16.97
N CYS A 414 13.90 -36.37 -16.92
CA CYS A 414 14.49 -35.12 -16.46
C CYS A 414 14.68 -35.15 -14.94
N ASN A 415 15.65 -35.93 -14.47
CA ASN A 415 15.98 -36.09 -13.06
C ASN A 415 17.25 -35.31 -12.71
N GLY A 416 17.27 -34.65 -11.55
CA GLY A 416 18.44 -33.90 -11.07
C GLY A 416 18.08 -32.74 -10.16
N SER A 417 18.99 -31.77 -10.06
CA SER A 417 18.70 -30.47 -9.45
C SER A 417 17.63 -29.73 -10.24
N ILE A 418 16.96 -28.77 -9.59
CA ILE A 418 15.86 -28.00 -10.21
C ILE A 418 16.31 -27.33 -11.50
N GLU A 419 17.53 -26.77 -11.52
CA GLU A 419 18.13 -26.12 -12.69
C GLU A 419 18.25 -27.09 -13.87
N LYS A 420 18.79 -28.29 -13.62
CA LYS A 420 18.96 -29.33 -14.65
C LYS A 420 17.61 -29.84 -15.15
N MET A 421 16.64 -30.00 -14.24
CA MET A 421 15.30 -30.44 -14.58
C MET A 421 14.60 -29.44 -15.50
N LEU A 422 14.57 -28.16 -15.13
CA LEU A 422 13.94 -27.10 -15.93
C LEU A 422 14.59 -26.97 -17.32
N CYS A 423 15.92 -27.00 -17.39
CA CYS A 423 16.62 -27.01 -18.67
C CYS A 423 16.32 -28.26 -19.51
N CYS A 424 16.27 -29.44 -18.88
CA CYS A 424 15.95 -30.68 -19.59
C CYS A 424 14.54 -30.63 -20.19
N LEU A 425 13.55 -30.16 -19.44
CA LEU A 425 12.16 -30.02 -19.91
C LEU A 425 12.06 -29.07 -21.11
N TYR A 426 12.68 -27.89 -21.02
CA TYR A 426 12.72 -26.94 -22.13
C TYR A 426 13.41 -27.51 -23.37
N MET A 427 14.60 -28.10 -23.21
CA MET A 427 15.35 -28.68 -24.33
C MET A 427 14.59 -29.83 -25.00
N ASN A 428 13.90 -30.66 -24.22
CA ASN A 428 13.06 -31.73 -24.76
C ASN A 428 11.91 -31.16 -25.61
N ALA A 429 11.23 -30.11 -25.14
CA ALA A 429 10.18 -29.43 -25.90
C ALA A 429 10.71 -28.82 -27.21
N ALA A 430 11.85 -28.12 -27.15
CA ALA A 430 12.48 -27.52 -28.32
C ALA A 430 12.92 -28.56 -29.38
N VAL A 431 13.43 -29.72 -28.96
CA VAL A 431 13.82 -30.81 -29.87
C VAL A 431 12.60 -31.48 -30.50
N LEU A 432 11.52 -31.67 -29.75
CA LEU A 432 10.27 -32.22 -30.31
C LEU A 432 9.64 -31.26 -31.31
N HIS A 433 9.64 -29.96 -31.03
CA HIS A 433 9.18 -28.93 -31.96
C HIS A 433 10.03 -28.89 -33.24
N SER A 434 11.36 -28.92 -33.14
CA SER A 434 12.23 -28.92 -34.34
C SER A 434 12.06 -30.20 -35.17
N SER A 435 11.91 -31.35 -34.52
CA SER A 435 11.60 -32.64 -35.17
C SER A 435 10.25 -32.61 -35.90
N TRP A 436 9.21 -32.05 -35.27
CA TRP A 436 7.91 -31.88 -35.92
C TRP A 436 8.01 -30.95 -37.14
N LYS A 437 8.74 -29.83 -37.00
CA LYS A 437 8.94 -28.85 -38.08
C LYS A 437 9.66 -29.46 -39.29
N SER A 438 10.68 -30.30 -39.07
CA SER A 438 11.39 -30.97 -40.17
C SER A 438 10.53 -32.04 -40.85
N LYS A 439 9.75 -32.81 -40.09
CA LYS A 439 8.84 -33.85 -40.62
C LYS A 439 7.61 -33.29 -41.35
N LYS A 440 7.09 -32.12 -40.92
CA LYS A 440 5.99 -31.42 -41.60
C LYS A 440 6.38 -31.03 -43.04
N VAL A 441 7.65 -30.70 -43.27
CA VAL A 441 8.20 -30.43 -44.60
C VAL A 441 8.26 -31.70 -45.47
N SER A 442 8.28 -32.89 -44.87
CA SER A 442 8.35 -34.19 -45.57
C SER A 442 7.03 -34.98 -45.65
N GLU A 443 5.87 -34.37 -45.37
CA GLU A 443 4.51 -34.95 -45.51
C GLU A 443 4.22 -36.30 -44.78
N SER A 444 4.98 -36.65 -43.73
CA SER A 444 4.68 -37.84 -42.88
C SER A 444 3.75 -37.52 -41.71
N ASN A 445 2.93 -38.49 -41.25
CA ASN A 445 1.96 -38.38 -40.13
C ASN A 445 2.44 -37.46 -38.98
N SER A 446 1.89 -36.24 -38.94
CA SER A 446 2.41 -35.12 -38.14
C SER A 446 1.72 -34.91 -36.79
N TRP A 447 0.57 -35.55 -36.54
CA TRP A 447 -0.27 -35.27 -35.36
C TRP A 447 0.30 -35.77 -34.03
N GLU A 448 0.92 -36.95 -34.02
CA GLU A 448 1.52 -37.50 -32.79
C GLU A 448 2.75 -36.70 -32.37
N ASP A 449 3.63 -36.36 -33.32
CA ASP A 449 4.78 -35.48 -33.09
C ASP A 449 4.33 -34.08 -32.63
N TYR A 450 3.25 -33.54 -33.21
CA TYR A 450 2.63 -32.28 -32.80
C TYR A 450 2.14 -32.31 -31.35
N SER A 451 1.32 -33.32 -31.03
CA SER A 451 0.74 -33.50 -29.69
C SER A 451 1.82 -33.68 -28.63
N ASN A 452 2.90 -34.41 -28.96
CA ASN A 452 4.06 -34.59 -28.09
C ASN A 452 4.83 -33.28 -27.86
N ALA A 453 4.97 -32.43 -28.88
CA ALA A 453 5.63 -31.14 -28.75
C ALA A 453 4.81 -30.17 -27.85
N ILE A 454 3.48 -30.11 -28.04
CA ILE A 454 2.59 -29.34 -27.14
C ILE A 454 2.71 -29.83 -25.71
N ALA A 455 2.55 -31.14 -25.48
CA ALA A 455 2.61 -31.71 -24.13
C ALA A 455 3.96 -31.45 -23.44
N ALA A 456 5.06 -31.43 -24.20
CA ALA A 456 6.38 -31.11 -23.68
C ALA A 456 6.52 -29.62 -23.30
N TYR A 457 6.01 -28.70 -24.13
CA TYR A 457 5.98 -27.27 -23.80
C TYR A 457 5.09 -27.00 -22.59
N ASP A 458 3.88 -27.54 -22.54
CA ASP A 458 2.96 -27.39 -21.41
C ASP A 458 3.60 -27.86 -20.10
N LYS A 459 4.31 -29.00 -20.15
CA LYS A 459 5.03 -29.54 -18.98
C LYS A 459 6.13 -28.59 -18.50
N PHE A 460 6.92 -28.03 -19.43
CA PHE A 460 7.94 -27.03 -19.09
C PHE A 460 7.31 -25.76 -18.51
N LEU A 461 6.34 -25.17 -19.21
CA LEU A 461 5.70 -23.91 -18.84
C LEU A 461 5.06 -23.99 -17.45
N LYS A 462 4.26 -25.03 -17.19
CA LYS A 462 3.63 -25.25 -15.87
C LYS A 462 4.67 -25.38 -14.77
N THR A 463 5.69 -26.22 -14.98
CA THR A 463 6.75 -26.45 -13.96
C THR A 463 7.55 -25.17 -13.70
N ALA A 464 7.89 -24.42 -14.75
CA ALA A 464 8.63 -23.15 -14.65
C ALA A 464 7.80 -22.07 -13.94
N SER A 465 6.54 -21.91 -14.34
CA SER A 465 5.62 -20.94 -13.75
C SER A 465 5.33 -21.23 -12.28
N GLU A 466 5.06 -22.49 -11.91
CA GLU A 466 4.87 -22.91 -10.52
C GLU A 466 6.11 -22.62 -9.66
N TRP A 467 7.29 -22.89 -10.19
CA TRP A 467 8.54 -22.60 -9.48
C TRP A 467 8.77 -21.09 -9.29
N LEU A 468 8.60 -20.29 -10.36
CA LEU A 468 8.73 -18.83 -10.31
C LEU A 468 7.69 -18.21 -9.36
N SER A 469 6.45 -18.69 -9.43
CA SER A 469 5.33 -18.20 -8.62
C SER A 469 5.48 -18.56 -7.14
N SER A 470 5.88 -19.80 -6.85
CA SER A 470 6.15 -20.22 -5.46
C SER A 470 7.26 -19.38 -4.86
N ARG A 471 8.38 -19.15 -5.57
CA ARG A 471 9.45 -18.24 -5.13
C ARG A 471 8.99 -16.81 -4.89
N ALA A 472 8.04 -16.33 -5.68
CA ALA A 472 7.45 -15.00 -5.49
C ALA A 472 6.60 -14.89 -4.22
N THR A 473 6.18 -16.01 -3.64
CA THR A 473 5.33 -16.09 -2.43
C THR A 473 6.01 -16.75 -1.22
N ASP A 474 7.16 -17.39 -1.43
CA ASP A 474 7.87 -18.17 -0.41
C ASP A 474 8.45 -17.24 0.65
N LYS A 475 8.12 -17.53 1.91
CA LYS A 475 8.61 -16.78 3.06
C LYS A 475 9.59 -17.68 3.82
N PRO A 476 10.86 -17.29 4.00
CA PRO A 476 11.82 -18.08 4.76
C PRO A 476 11.38 -18.24 6.22
N VAL A 477 10.63 -19.31 6.50
CA VAL A 477 9.99 -19.57 7.80
C VAL A 477 11.03 -19.61 8.92
N GLY A 478 12.23 -20.12 8.65
CA GLY A 478 13.34 -20.12 9.63
C GLY A 478 13.78 -18.70 10.03
N LEU A 479 13.89 -17.78 9.07
CA LEU A 479 14.27 -16.38 9.34
C LEU A 479 13.15 -15.66 10.12
N LEU A 480 11.90 -15.90 9.73
CA LEU A 480 10.72 -15.37 10.41
C LEU A 480 10.62 -15.88 11.85
N ALA A 481 10.76 -17.19 12.06
CA ALA A 481 10.69 -17.82 13.37
C ALA A 481 11.80 -17.29 14.29
N PHE A 482 13.02 -17.13 13.77
CA PHE A 482 14.12 -16.53 14.53
C PHE A 482 13.84 -15.05 14.86
N GLY A 483 13.30 -14.28 13.90
CA GLY A 483 12.89 -12.89 14.12
C GLY A 483 11.84 -12.76 15.23
N VAL A 484 10.79 -13.58 15.18
CA VAL A 484 9.73 -13.63 16.21
C VAL A 484 10.29 -14.07 17.56
N ALA A 485 11.12 -15.12 17.61
CA ALA A 485 11.73 -15.60 18.84
C ALA A 485 12.62 -14.52 19.49
N ALA A 486 13.41 -13.79 18.70
CA ALA A 486 14.24 -12.69 19.17
C ALA A 486 13.37 -11.55 19.74
N MET A 487 12.28 -11.17 19.07
CA MET A 487 11.35 -10.16 19.58
C MET A 487 10.66 -10.61 20.88
N LEU A 488 10.21 -11.86 20.97
CA LEU A 488 9.61 -12.39 22.20
C LEU A 488 10.61 -12.39 23.37
N LEU A 489 11.84 -12.82 23.12
CA LEU A 489 12.90 -12.80 24.14
C LEU A 489 13.21 -11.36 24.59
N SER A 490 13.24 -10.41 23.66
CA SER A 490 13.39 -8.98 23.99
C SER A 490 12.24 -8.48 24.87
N CYS A 491 10.99 -8.76 24.50
CA CYS A 491 9.82 -8.40 25.28
C CYS A 491 9.87 -8.99 26.69
N LEU A 492 10.32 -10.24 26.85
CA LEU A 492 10.49 -10.86 28.16
C LEU A 492 11.57 -10.17 28.99
N ILE A 493 12.71 -9.81 28.40
CA ILE A 493 13.79 -9.07 29.07
C ILE A 493 13.27 -7.71 29.53
N LEU A 494 12.68 -6.93 28.62
CA LEU A 494 12.16 -5.58 28.93
C LEU A 494 11.02 -5.62 29.95
N SER A 495 10.10 -6.58 29.84
CA SER A 495 9.01 -6.73 30.82
C SER A 495 9.52 -7.15 32.20
N SER A 496 10.51 -8.05 32.25
CA SER A 496 11.13 -8.47 33.52
C SER A 496 11.85 -7.32 34.21
N LEU A 497 12.50 -6.47 33.42
CA LEU A 497 13.09 -5.22 33.88
C LEU A 497 11.99 -4.31 34.45
N VAL A 498 10.95 -3.99 33.69
CA VAL A 498 9.84 -3.15 34.17
C VAL A 498 9.24 -3.68 35.47
N LEU A 499 8.96 -4.98 35.56
CA LEU A 499 8.44 -5.61 36.79
C LEU A 499 9.40 -5.49 37.97
N TYR A 500 10.71 -5.61 37.73
CA TYR A 500 11.72 -5.39 38.76
C TYR A 500 11.72 -3.94 39.26
N MET A 501 11.61 -2.95 38.35
CA MET A 501 11.51 -1.53 38.72
C MET A 501 10.23 -1.26 39.52
N CYS A 502 9.09 -1.75 39.05
CA CYS A 502 7.83 -1.60 39.78
C CYS A 502 7.93 -2.21 41.19
N ARG A 503 8.60 -3.36 41.35
CA ARG A 503 8.81 -3.99 42.66
C ARG A 503 9.73 -3.17 43.58
N GLU A 504 10.83 -2.64 43.06
CA GLU A 504 11.75 -1.78 43.83
C GLU A 504 11.08 -0.46 44.22
N VAL A 505 10.39 0.20 43.29
CA VAL A 505 9.64 1.44 43.56
C VAL A 505 8.55 1.19 44.60
N TYR A 506 7.77 0.12 44.45
CA TYR A 506 6.75 -0.28 45.42
C TYR A 506 7.33 -0.55 46.81
N LEU A 507 8.51 -1.17 46.91
CA LEU A 507 9.19 -1.42 48.19
C LEU A 507 9.70 -0.13 48.84
N VAL A 508 10.27 0.78 48.05
CA VAL A 508 10.75 2.10 48.51
C VAL A 508 9.58 2.98 48.96
N GLU A 509 8.47 2.93 48.24
CA GLU A 509 7.26 3.71 48.51
C GLU A 509 6.49 3.17 49.74
N LYS A 510 6.41 1.84 49.89
CA LYS A 510 5.90 1.19 51.12
C LYS A 510 6.73 1.53 52.36
N LEU A 511 8.02 1.82 52.20
CA LEU A 511 8.89 2.27 53.29
C LEU A 511 8.70 3.77 53.65
N ARG A 512 8.20 4.58 52.71
CA ARG A 512 8.04 6.04 52.87
C ARG A 512 6.65 6.51 53.31
N LEU A 513 5.61 5.68 53.17
CA LEU A 513 4.21 6.06 53.45
C LEU A 513 3.65 5.36 54.70
N SER A 514 3.37 6.15 55.75
CA SER A 514 2.79 5.71 57.03
C SER A 514 1.26 5.83 57.12
N HIS A 515 0.55 6.05 56.00
CA HIS A 515 -0.93 6.15 55.99
C HIS A 515 -1.61 5.26 54.93
N PRO A 516 -2.59 4.43 55.33
CA PRO A 516 -3.22 3.42 54.46
C PRO A 516 -4.21 3.98 53.41
N ASN A 517 -4.67 5.23 53.54
CA ASN A 517 -5.65 5.82 52.62
C ASN A 517 -5.05 6.35 51.30
N ASP A 518 -3.74 6.60 51.23
CA ASP A 518 -3.09 7.06 49.99
C ASP A 518 -2.76 5.91 49.02
N MET A 519 -2.65 4.68 49.52
CA MET A 519 -2.35 3.47 48.72
C MET A 519 -3.43 3.15 47.67
N HIS A 520 -4.69 3.47 47.91
CA HIS A 520 -5.79 3.09 47.01
C HIS A 520 -5.97 4.07 45.83
N ARG A 521 -5.39 5.28 45.91
CA ARG A 521 -5.54 6.36 44.92
C ARG A 521 -4.53 6.31 43.77
N TRP A 522 -3.31 5.82 44.03
CA TRP A 522 -2.22 5.68 43.04
C TRP A 522 -2.26 4.34 42.27
N LEU A 523 -3.10 3.39 42.70
CA LEU A 523 -3.22 2.11 42.01
C LEU A 523 -4.10 2.22 40.74
N LEU A 524 -5.02 3.18 40.68
CA LEU A 524 -6.04 3.25 39.62
C LEU A 524 -5.49 3.79 38.29
N ASP A 525 -4.63 4.81 38.32
CA ASP A 525 -3.97 5.39 37.15
C ASP A 525 -2.95 4.41 36.55
N GLU A 526 -2.12 3.77 37.37
CA GLU A 526 -1.19 2.74 36.91
C GLU A 526 -1.91 1.51 36.34
N THR A 527 -2.95 1.02 37.03
CA THR A 527 -3.78 -0.10 36.54
C THR A 527 -4.48 0.25 35.23
N PHE A 528 -4.96 1.49 35.09
CA PHE A 528 -5.59 1.96 33.85
C PHE A 528 -4.60 1.98 32.68
N VAL A 529 -3.39 2.51 32.87
CA VAL A 529 -2.36 2.55 31.81
C VAL A 529 -1.93 1.13 31.41
N ILE A 530 -1.74 0.22 32.37
CA ILE A 530 -1.43 -1.19 32.07
C ILE A 530 -2.58 -1.85 31.32
N GLY A 531 -3.83 -1.61 31.74
CA GLY A 531 -5.03 -2.10 31.06
C GLY A 531 -5.14 -1.60 29.62
N VAL A 532 -4.84 -0.31 29.39
CA VAL A 532 -4.77 0.32 28.06
C VAL A 532 -3.75 -0.36 27.17
N ILE A 533 -2.53 -0.59 27.67
CA ILE A 533 -1.48 -1.27 26.90
C ILE A 533 -1.94 -2.68 26.51
N LEU A 534 -2.54 -3.41 27.44
CA LEU A 534 -3.03 -4.76 27.16
C LEU A 534 -4.19 -4.78 26.16
N ILE A 535 -5.13 -3.82 26.25
CA ILE A 535 -6.20 -3.64 25.26
C ILE A 535 -5.62 -3.33 23.88
N LEU A 536 -4.63 -2.44 23.78
CA LEU A 536 -3.98 -2.12 22.51
C LEU A 536 -3.27 -3.34 21.91
N VAL A 537 -2.54 -4.11 22.74
CA VAL A 537 -1.87 -5.34 22.29
C VAL A 537 -2.89 -6.37 21.77
N ILE A 538 -4.02 -6.55 22.46
CA ILE A 538 -5.08 -7.46 22.01
C ILE A 538 -5.73 -6.92 20.73
N SER A 539 -6.01 -5.62 20.68
CA SER A 539 -6.59 -4.93 19.53
C SER A 539 -5.77 -5.15 18.27
N MET A 540 -4.44 -5.11 18.37
CA MET A 540 -3.52 -5.34 17.23
C MET A 540 -3.58 -6.75 16.65
N THR A 541 -4.22 -7.71 17.31
CA THR A 541 -4.42 -9.07 16.76
C THR A 541 -5.72 -9.20 15.93
N SER A 542 -6.56 -8.16 15.91
CA SER A 542 -7.82 -8.11 15.17
C SER A 542 -7.76 -7.07 14.07
N SER A 543 -7.91 -7.49 12.81
CA SER A 543 -7.91 -6.60 11.64
C SER A 543 -8.97 -5.49 11.74
N SER A 544 -10.18 -5.83 12.15
CA SER A 544 -11.28 -4.87 12.32
C SER A 544 -11.03 -3.85 13.43
N MET A 545 -10.38 -4.26 14.53
CA MET A 545 -10.07 -3.33 15.63
C MET A 545 -8.88 -2.42 15.30
N VAL A 546 -7.94 -2.89 14.47
CA VAL A 546 -6.82 -2.07 13.95
C VAL A 546 -7.34 -0.97 13.02
N GLU A 547 -8.29 -1.27 12.14
CA GLU A 547 -8.90 -0.26 11.26
C GLU A 547 -9.60 0.86 12.04
N GLU A 548 -10.12 0.54 13.23
CA GLU A 548 -10.84 1.46 14.11
C GLU A 548 -9.98 1.93 15.31
N GLU A 549 -8.65 1.75 15.27
CA GLU A 549 -7.73 2.02 16.40
C GLU A 549 -7.83 3.47 16.90
N HIS A 550 -8.07 4.41 15.99
CA HIS A 550 -8.24 5.83 16.32
C HIS A 550 -9.39 6.07 17.32
N TYR A 551 -10.48 5.31 17.27
CA TYR A 551 -11.56 5.40 18.25
C TYR A 551 -11.12 4.91 19.64
N ILE A 552 -10.30 3.87 19.69
CA ILE A 552 -9.72 3.34 20.94
C ILE A 552 -8.84 4.43 21.57
N TRP A 553 -7.97 5.07 20.79
CA TRP A 553 -7.14 6.18 21.25
C TRP A 553 -7.98 7.36 21.76
N HIS A 554 -9.01 7.79 21.04
CA HIS A 554 -9.89 8.86 21.50
C HIS A 554 -10.60 8.53 22.82
N PHE A 555 -11.07 7.30 22.98
CA PHE A 555 -11.73 6.85 24.20
C PHE A 555 -10.77 6.80 25.38
N ILE A 556 -9.58 6.23 25.18
CA ILE A 556 -8.55 6.06 26.20
C ILE A 556 -8.00 7.41 26.67
N THR A 557 -7.64 8.30 25.73
CA THR A 557 -7.14 9.64 26.04
C THR A 557 -8.17 10.49 26.79
N SER A 558 -9.42 10.47 26.34
CA SER A 558 -10.52 11.16 27.04
C SER A 558 -10.72 10.61 28.46
N THR A 559 -10.65 9.29 28.63
CA THR A 559 -10.80 8.65 29.95
C THR A 559 -9.63 8.99 30.87
N LEU A 560 -8.39 9.01 30.34
CA LEU A 560 -7.21 9.43 31.09
C LEU A 560 -7.36 10.88 31.60
N PHE A 561 -7.77 11.82 30.74
CA PHE A 561 -7.97 13.20 31.15
C PHE A 561 -9.08 13.36 32.19
N LEU A 562 -10.15 12.56 32.12
CA LEU A 562 -11.20 12.54 33.15
C LEU A 562 -10.69 11.99 34.49
N LEU A 563 -9.81 10.98 34.48
CA LEU A 563 -9.15 10.47 35.68
C LEU A 563 -8.23 11.53 36.31
N LEU A 564 -7.46 12.25 35.50
CA LEU A 564 -6.65 13.38 35.96
C LEU A 564 -7.53 14.49 36.55
N LEU A 565 -8.64 14.84 35.89
CA LEU A 565 -9.61 15.82 36.40
C LEU A 565 -10.18 15.41 37.75
N ARG A 566 -10.55 14.13 37.91
CA ARG A 566 -11.01 13.59 39.19
C ARG A 566 -9.93 13.71 40.25
N LYS A 567 -8.67 13.38 39.93
CA LYS A 567 -7.53 13.48 40.85
C LYS A 567 -7.33 14.93 41.32
N THR A 568 -7.33 15.89 40.39
CA THR A 568 -7.23 17.33 40.69
C THR A 568 -8.42 17.85 41.49
N ALA A 569 -9.64 17.44 41.17
CA ALA A 569 -10.86 17.85 41.88
C ALA A 569 -10.91 17.31 43.32
N GLN A 570 -10.46 16.07 43.54
CA GLN A 570 -10.38 15.47 44.87
C GLN A 570 -9.24 16.04 45.74
N LEU A 571 -8.31 16.80 45.16
CA LEU A 571 -7.28 17.54 45.90
C LEU A 571 -7.83 18.88 46.45
N LEU A 572 -9.08 19.25 46.12
CA LEU A 572 -9.81 20.38 46.68
C LEU A 572 -10.50 19.91 47.98
N PRO A 573 -9.94 20.11 49.19
CA PRO A 573 -10.60 19.65 50.41
C PRO A 573 -11.80 20.56 50.67
N ALA A 574 -12.95 19.96 50.93
CA ALA A 574 -14.06 20.66 51.56
C ALA A 574 -13.64 21.05 53.00
N GLY A 575 -13.02 22.23 53.15
CA GLY A 575 -12.88 22.89 54.46
C GLY A 575 -11.48 23.09 55.05
N ILE A 576 -10.38 23.00 54.28
CA ILE A 576 -9.05 23.48 54.74
C ILE A 576 -8.71 24.76 53.98
N ILE A 577 -8.23 25.79 54.69
CA ILE A 577 -7.75 27.05 54.11
C ILE A 577 -6.52 26.75 53.24
N LEU A 578 -6.74 26.54 51.94
CA LEU A 578 -5.68 26.53 50.91
C LEU A 578 -5.05 27.93 50.87
N SER A 579 -3.73 28.02 50.71
CA SER A 579 -3.09 29.30 50.39
C SER A 579 -3.64 29.83 49.06
N GLU A 580 -3.71 31.15 48.87
CA GLU A 580 -4.19 31.76 47.61
C GLU A 580 -3.43 31.21 46.38
N GLU A 581 -2.15 30.91 46.54
CA GLU A 581 -1.29 30.33 45.52
C GLU A 581 -1.70 28.90 45.15
N GLN A 582 -2.01 28.06 46.13
CA GLN A 582 -2.43 26.68 45.89
C GLN A 582 -3.84 26.59 45.30
N SER A 583 -4.75 27.49 45.72
CA SER A 583 -6.07 27.63 45.11
C SER A 583 -5.99 28.08 43.64
N ARG A 584 -5.08 29.02 43.34
CA ARG A 584 -4.82 29.50 41.98
C ARG A 584 -4.25 28.39 41.08
N ASN A 585 -3.30 27.60 41.57
CA ASN A 585 -2.71 26.49 40.81
C ASN A 585 -3.74 25.39 40.47
N CYS A 586 -4.60 25.01 41.42
CA CYS A 586 -5.67 24.04 41.14
C CYS A 586 -6.67 24.55 40.08
N LYS A 587 -7.00 25.86 40.09
CA LYS A 587 -7.86 26.45 39.06
C LYS A 587 -7.22 26.39 37.67
N PHE A 588 -5.92 26.66 37.56
CA PHE A 588 -5.20 26.53 36.29
C PHE A 588 -5.16 25.08 35.80
N GLN A 589 -4.95 24.10 36.68
CA GLN A 589 -4.97 22.68 36.31
C GLN A 589 -6.33 22.22 35.79
N ILE A 590 -7.42 22.61 36.47
CA ILE A 590 -8.79 22.29 36.02
C ILE A 590 -9.08 22.94 34.66
N CYS A 591 -8.64 24.18 34.46
CA CYS A 591 -8.77 24.89 33.19
C CYS A 591 -8.01 24.15 32.07
N SER A 592 -6.75 23.77 32.30
CA SER A 592 -5.94 23.02 31.35
C SER A 592 -6.58 21.71 30.94
N ILE A 593 -7.10 20.91 31.88
CA ILE A 593 -7.78 19.65 31.54
C ILE A 593 -9.08 19.90 30.78
N SER A 594 -9.82 20.94 31.12
CA SER A 594 -11.04 21.30 30.39
C SER A 594 -10.73 21.66 28.94
N VAL A 595 -9.64 22.40 28.69
CA VAL A 595 -9.15 22.69 27.33
C VAL A 595 -8.78 21.40 26.59
N LEU A 596 -8.04 20.48 27.23
CA LEU A 596 -7.68 19.19 26.63
C LEU A 596 -8.89 18.37 26.18
N VAL A 597 -9.92 18.28 27.03
CA VAL A 597 -11.14 17.51 26.72
C VAL A 597 -11.94 18.16 25.58
N ILE A 598 -12.01 19.50 25.54
CA ILE A 598 -12.71 20.24 24.48
C ILE A 598 -11.98 20.11 23.14
N CYS A 599 -10.65 20.30 23.13
CA CYS A 599 -9.84 20.14 21.93
C CYS A 599 -9.95 18.71 21.38
N GLY A 600 -9.82 17.69 22.24
CA GLY A 600 -9.95 16.29 21.84
C GLY A 600 -11.34 15.95 21.28
N ARG A 601 -12.41 16.54 21.83
CA ARG A 601 -13.79 16.42 21.30
C ARG A 601 -13.93 17.00 19.90
N ILE A 602 -13.35 18.19 19.66
CA ILE A 602 -13.39 18.84 18.35
C ILE A 602 -12.57 18.04 17.33
N MET A 603 -11.36 17.59 17.70
CA MET A 603 -10.51 16.80 16.82
C MET A 603 -11.13 15.45 16.44
N ARG A 604 -11.80 14.77 17.38
CA ARG A 604 -12.56 13.54 17.08
C ARG A 604 -13.67 13.77 16.05
N GLY A 605 -14.30 14.94 16.08
CA GLY A 605 -15.32 15.32 15.10
C GLY A 605 -14.74 15.83 13.77
N TRP A 606 -13.43 16.07 13.69
CA TRP A 606 -12.79 16.72 12.55
C TRP A 606 -12.74 15.83 11.33
N HIS A 607 -12.24 14.61 11.51
CA HIS A 607 -12.27 13.53 10.53
C HIS A 607 -12.84 12.30 11.23
N GLN A 608 -14.06 11.92 10.88
CA GLN A 608 -14.61 10.65 11.38
C GLN A 608 -14.07 9.54 10.46
N GLY A 609 -12.94 8.97 10.87
CA GLY A 609 -12.31 7.83 10.20
C GLY A 609 -13.07 6.52 10.43
N GLY A 610 -12.56 5.45 9.82
CA GLY A 610 -13.13 4.10 9.90
C GLY A 610 -14.07 3.78 8.75
N VAL A 611 -13.91 2.60 8.14
CA VAL A 611 -14.68 2.14 6.96
C VAL A 611 -16.20 2.24 7.21
N ASN A 612 -16.62 2.13 8.47
CA ASN A 612 -18.01 2.13 8.87
C ASN A 612 -18.69 3.51 8.88
N TRP A 613 -17.94 4.59 9.12
CA TRP A 613 -18.48 5.92 9.48
C TRP A 613 -18.13 7.03 8.48
N THR A 614 -17.30 6.74 7.47
CA THR A 614 -16.93 7.67 6.39
C THR A 614 -18.14 8.25 5.64
N ASN A 615 -19.32 7.63 5.70
CA ASN A 615 -20.53 8.13 5.06
C ASN A 615 -21.24 9.26 5.82
N LEU A 616 -20.92 9.44 7.10
CA LEU A 616 -21.45 10.54 7.88
C LEU A 616 -20.66 11.81 7.57
N PRO A 617 -21.33 12.95 7.40
CA PRO A 617 -20.63 14.19 7.11
C PRO A 617 -19.99 14.69 8.42
N ASP A 618 -18.66 14.82 8.41
CA ASP A 618 -17.84 15.31 9.52
C ASP A 618 -17.54 16.81 9.35
N ILE A 619 -16.83 17.41 10.30
CA ILE A 619 -16.58 18.86 10.30
C ILE A 619 -15.78 19.27 9.05
N SER A 620 -14.83 18.45 8.59
CA SER A 620 -14.06 18.74 7.38
C SER A 620 -14.94 18.75 6.13
N LYS A 621 -15.81 17.75 5.94
CA LYS A 621 -16.74 17.70 4.80
C LYS A 621 -17.74 18.85 4.82
N TRP A 622 -18.24 19.23 6.00
CA TRP A 622 -19.14 20.40 6.13
C TRP A 622 -18.45 21.68 5.68
N LEU A 623 -17.17 21.85 6.03
CA LEU A 623 -16.36 23.01 5.65
C LEU A 623 -15.99 22.99 4.15
N GLU A 624 -15.72 21.83 3.58
CA GLU A 624 -15.48 21.68 2.14
C GLU A 624 -16.74 22.03 1.32
N GLN A 625 -17.91 21.58 1.77
CA GLN A 625 -19.20 21.93 1.18
C GLN A 625 -19.55 23.42 1.32
N ALA A 626 -19.12 24.07 2.41
CA ALA A 626 -19.30 25.50 2.63
C ALA A 626 -18.46 26.39 1.68
N GLY A 627 -17.51 25.81 0.94
CA GLY A 627 -16.74 26.48 -0.11
C GLY A 627 -15.30 26.85 0.30
N SER A 628 -14.44 27.00 -0.70
CA SER A 628 -12.99 27.19 -0.54
C SER A 628 -12.60 28.45 0.23
N ASP A 629 -13.43 29.49 0.22
CA ASP A 629 -13.14 30.77 0.87
C ASP A 629 -13.19 30.63 2.41
N HIS A 630 -14.08 29.79 2.93
CA HIS A 630 -14.17 29.48 4.35
C HIS A 630 -12.92 28.72 4.81
N VAL A 631 -12.50 27.70 4.03
CA VAL A 631 -11.29 26.91 4.32
C VAL A 631 -10.04 27.79 4.31
N LYS A 632 -9.91 28.69 3.32
CA LYS A 632 -8.80 29.65 3.24
C LYS A 632 -8.78 30.61 4.44
N THR A 633 -9.95 31.09 4.87
CA THR A 633 -10.08 31.96 6.04
C THR A 633 -9.66 31.24 7.31
N ILE A 634 -10.13 30.01 7.52
CA ILE A 634 -9.73 29.17 8.65
C ILE A 634 -8.22 28.93 8.65
N GLN A 635 -7.63 28.63 7.49
CA GLN A 635 -6.19 28.43 7.36
C GLN A 635 -5.37 29.67 7.75
N LEU A 636 -5.79 30.85 7.31
CA LEU A 636 -5.12 32.11 7.68
C LEU A 636 -5.23 32.40 9.18
N VAL A 637 -6.43 32.24 9.74
CA VAL A 637 -6.67 32.44 11.18
C VAL A 637 -5.85 31.45 12.01
N SER A 638 -5.87 30.16 11.64
CA SER A 638 -5.06 29.13 12.31
C SER A 638 -3.56 29.43 12.21
N GLY A 639 -3.07 29.85 11.04
CA GLY A 639 -1.66 30.23 10.86
C GLY A 639 -1.25 31.40 11.76
N CYS A 640 -2.07 32.45 11.83
CA CYS A 640 -1.83 33.57 12.74
C CYS A 640 -1.82 33.14 14.21
N LEU A 641 -2.76 32.31 14.63
CA LEU A 641 -2.85 31.81 16.01
C LEU A 641 -1.67 30.90 16.38
N VAL A 642 -1.19 30.05 15.45
CA VAL A 642 0.01 29.23 15.67
C VAL A 642 1.25 30.13 15.89
N ILE A 643 1.38 31.21 15.12
CA ILE A 643 2.48 32.17 15.32
C ILE A 643 2.35 32.84 16.69
N CYS A 644 1.17 33.34 17.04
CA CYS A 644 0.93 34.01 18.33
C CYS A 644 1.19 33.09 19.53
N PHE A 645 0.64 31.87 19.52
CA PHE A 645 0.84 30.91 20.62
C PHE A 645 2.28 30.41 20.68
N GLY A 646 2.96 30.24 19.54
CA GLY A 646 4.37 29.85 19.51
C GLY A 646 5.30 30.94 20.06
N LEU A 647 5.04 32.21 19.74
CA LEU A 647 5.78 33.33 20.33
C LEU A 647 5.50 33.49 21.83
N TYR A 648 4.24 33.30 22.24
CA TYR A 648 3.88 33.28 23.65
C TYR A 648 4.61 32.16 24.41
N SER A 649 4.62 30.93 23.88
CA SER A 649 5.29 29.81 24.54
C SER A 649 6.80 30.02 24.65
N LEU A 650 7.44 30.57 23.61
CA LEU A 650 8.85 30.97 23.65
C LEU A 650 9.13 32.07 24.67
N SER A 651 8.20 33.01 24.89
CA SER A 651 8.35 34.11 25.85
C SER A 651 8.32 33.66 27.32
N LEU A 652 7.79 32.45 27.61
CA LEU A 652 7.75 31.89 28.96
C LEU A 652 9.13 31.45 29.47
N PHE A 653 10.15 31.39 28.61
CA PHE A 653 11.50 31.00 28.98
C PHE A 653 12.35 32.20 29.39
N GLU A 654 12.82 32.21 30.64
CA GLU A 654 13.70 33.25 31.15
C GLU A 654 15.20 33.01 30.87
N SER A 655 15.60 31.75 30.64
CA SER A 655 16.98 31.34 30.35
C SER A 655 17.31 31.47 28.85
N LYS A 656 18.55 31.81 28.47
CA LYS A 656 19.02 31.82 27.07
C LYS A 656 18.23 32.74 26.12
N LYS A 657 17.83 33.94 26.60
CA LYS A 657 17.02 34.94 25.86
C LYS A 657 17.50 35.23 24.44
N ILE A 658 18.81 35.28 24.18
CA ILE A 658 19.34 35.54 22.83
C ILE A 658 18.93 34.43 21.85
N ILE A 659 19.05 33.16 22.24
CA ILE A 659 18.69 32.03 21.38
C ILE A 659 17.18 32.00 21.15
N ILE A 660 16.39 32.22 22.20
CA ILE A 660 14.93 32.26 22.09
C ILE A 660 14.47 33.38 21.16
N VAL A 661 15.11 34.55 21.21
CA VAL A 661 14.81 35.66 20.30
C VAL A 661 15.16 35.29 18.85
N VAL A 662 16.31 34.65 18.61
CA VAL A 662 16.71 34.19 17.27
C VAL A 662 15.74 33.13 16.73
N VAL A 663 15.39 32.14 17.55
CA VAL A 663 14.43 31.08 17.20
C VAL A 663 13.04 31.69 16.95
N GLY A 664 12.58 32.58 17.82
CA GLY A 664 11.29 33.27 17.67
C GLY A 664 11.22 34.12 16.41
N PHE A 665 12.31 34.81 16.06
CA PHE A 665 12.42 35.57 14.81
C PHE A 665 12.37 34.65 13.58
N SER A 666 13.14 33.56 13.59
CA SER A 666 13.14 32.57 12.50
C SER A 666 11.78 31.89 12.31
N PHE A 667 11.13 31.51 13.42
CA PHE A 667 9.78 30.97 13.46
C PHE A 667 8.76 31.96 12.89
N SER A 668 8.83 33.23 13.29
CA SER A 668 7.95 34.29 12.79
C SER A 668 8.10 34.50 11.29
N ILE A 669 9.34 34.54 10.78
CA ILE A 669 9.61 34.63 9.34
C ILE A 669 8.99 33.44 8.61
N SER A 670 9.22 32.23 9.11
CA SER A 670 8.69 31.01 8.48
C SER A 670 7.15 31.01 8.45
N GLY A 671 6.51 31.42 9.55
CA GLY A 671 5.06 31.57 9.63
C GLY A 671 4.50 32.65 8.71
N LEU A 672 5.16 33.81 8.60
CA LEU A 672 4.77 34.89 7.70
C LEU A 672 4.93 34.48 6.22
N LEU A 673 6.00 33.77 5.86
CA LEU A 673 6.21 33.23 4.52
C LEU A 673 5.12 32.21 4.15
N LEU A 674 4.70 31.37 5.10
CA LEU A 674 3.58 30.46 4.93
C LEU A 674 2.27 31.21 4.66
N LEU A 675 1.94 32.23 5.47
CA LEU A 675 0.75 33.06 5.25
C LEU A 675 0.77 33.77 3.88
N LEU A 676 1.93 34.28 3.46
CA LEU A 676 2.12 34.87 2.13
C LEU A 676 1.87 33.85 1.02
N ARG A 677 2.29 32.58 1.20
CA ARG A 677 2.05 31.50 0.24
C ARG A 677 0.55 31.26 0.05
N VAL A 678 -0.19 31.15 1.16
CA VAL A 678 -1.65 30.92 1.20
C VAL A 678 -2.40 32.08 0.51
N LEU A 679 -2.02 33.32 0.80
CA LEU A 679 -2.65 34.50 0.21
C LEU A 679 -2.44 34.58 -1.31
N LYS A 680 -1.23 34.26 -1.80
CA LYS A 680 -0.82 34.55 -3.18
C LYS A 680 -1.09 33.43 -4.18
N PHE A 681 -1.05 32.17 -3.77
CA PHE A 681 -0.99 31.04 -4.71
C PHE A 681 -2.16 30.04 -4.61
N GLN A 682 -3.09 30.21 -3.68
CA GLN A 682 -4.11 29.18 -3.41
C GLN A 682 -5.40 29.31 -4.26
N ASP A 683 -5.61 30.42 -4.98
CA ASP A 683 -6.82 30.66 -5.78
C ASP A 683 -6.77 30.03 -7.20
N TYR A 684 -5.62 29.51 -7.63
CA TYR A 684 -5.44 28.96 -8.98
C TYR A 684 -5.63 27.43 -8.97
N LYS A 685 -6.89 26.98 -9.00
CA LYS A 685 -7.26 25.55 -9.05
C LYS A 685 -6.82 24.79 -10.31
N LEU A 686 -6.20 25.42 -11.31
CA LEU A 686 -5.85 24.75 -12.57
C LEU A 686 -4.73 25.44 -13.37
N ALA A 687 -3.61 25.81 -12.75
CA ALA A 687 -2.45 26.27 -13.52
C ALA A 687 -1.14 25.82 -12.87
N SER A 688 -0.33 25.11 -13.66
CA SER A 688 1.12 24.87 -13.59
C SER A 688 1.82 25.21 -12.29
N SER A 689 2.63 24.28 -11.77
CA SER A 689 3.70 24.50 -10.79
C SER A 689 4.33 25.89 -10.91
N SER A 690 3.78 26.85 -10.16
CA SER A 690 4.36 28.18 -10.06
C SER A 690 5.72 27.96 -9.43
N TYR A 691 6.78 28.13 -10.23
CA TYR A 691 8.16 28.06 -9.77
C TYR A 691 8.36 28.86 -8.47
N GLY A 692 7.64 29.98 -8.33
CA GLY A 692 7.61 30.79 -7.11
C GLY A 692 6.97 30.12 -5.88
N ALA A 693 5.91 29.32 -6.04
CA ALA A 693 5.29 28.59 -4.93
C ALA A 693 6.19 27.44 -4.43
N THR A 694 6.89 26.76 -5.35
CA THR A 694 7.88 25.73 -5.02
C THR A 694 9.11 26.33 -4.36
N LEU A 695 9.63 27.45 -4.90
CA LEU A 695 10.75 28.18 -4.32
C LEU A 695 10.43 28.67 -2.91
N LEU A 696 9.24 29.22 -2.68
CA LEU A 696 8.80 29.69 -1.36
C LEU A 696 8.70 28.53 -0.35
N ALA A 697 8.20 27.37 -0.77
CA ALA A 697 8.18 26.18 0.06
C ALA A 697 9.61 25.70 0.40
N GLN A 698 10.52 25.66 -0.58
CA GLN A 698 11.92 25.30 -0.37
C GLN A 698 12.62 26.24 0.62
N ILE A 699 12.35 27.55 0.55
CA ILE A 699 12.88 28.54 1.50
C ILE A 699 12.35 28.24 2.91
N ILE A 700 11.05 28.01 3.08
CA ILE A 700 10.47 27.65 4.38
C ILE A 700 11.13 26.38 4.94
N TYR A 701 11.29 25.35 4.11
CA TYR A 701 12.00 24.13 4.50
C TYR A 701 13.43 24.38 4.98
N ALA A 702 14.20 25.15 4.24
CA ALA A 702 15.58 25.47 4.58
C ALA A 702 15.67 26.23 5.91
N VAL A 703 14.79 27.21 6.14
CA VAL A 703 14.74 27.98 7.39
C VAL A 703 14.33 27.11 8.58
N LEU A 704 13.32 26.25 8.43
CA LEU A 704 12.90 25.34 9.50
C LEU A 704 13.98 24.29 9.83
N ALA A 705 14.59 23.69 8.82
CA ALA A 705 15.68 22.72 8.99
C ALA A 705 16.90 23.34 9.66
N THR A 706 17.34 24.52 9.21
CA THR A 706 18.46 25.22 9.84
C THR A 706 18.14 25.64 11.28
N THR A 707 16.92 26.07 11.57
CA THR A 707 16.51 26.46 12.93
C THR A 707 16.47 25.27 13.89
N THR A 708 15.93 24.13 13.45
CA THR A 708 15.87 22.89 14.24
C THR A 708 17.25 22.29 14.48
N ILE A 709 18.04 22.09 13.43
CA ILE A 709 19.42 21.56 13.53
C ILE A 709 20.29 22.52 14.33
N GLY A 710 20.22 23.82 14.04
CA GLY A 710 20.99 24.85 14.75
C GLY A 710 20.66 24.88 16.23
N SER A 711 19.37 24.78 16.60
CA SER A 711 18.96 24.73 18.00
C SER A 711 19.46 23.46 18.69
N PHE A 712 19.29 22.29 18.07
CA PHE A 712 19.79 21.01 18.60
C PHE A 712 21.31 21.02 18.82
N VAL A 713 22.07 21.58 17.89
CA VAL A 713 23.54 21.62 17.94
C VAL A 713 24.06 22.71 18.87
N THR A 714 23.39 23.85 19.04
CA THR A 714 23.96 24.99 19.81
C THR A 714 23.52 25.01 21.28
N LEU A 715 22.27 24.63 21.58
CA LEU A 715 21.71 24.72 22.93
C LEU A 715 22.44 23.87 23.99
N PRO A 716 22.89 22.63 23.71
CA PRO A 716 23.61 21.81 24.69
C PRO A 716 24.99 22.39 25.07
N TRP A 717 25.63 23.15 24.18
CA TRP A 717 27.02 23.63 24.36
C TRP A 717 27.10 25.04 24.94
N LEU A 718 26.01 25.80 24.92
CA LEU A 718 25.90 27.13 25.54
C LEU A 718 25.63 27.03 27.07
N MET A 719 26.33 26.14 27.77
CA MET A 719 26.35 26.11 29.25
C MET A 719 27.26 27.22 29.78
N PRO A 720 26.80 28.09 30.70
CA PRO A 720 27.68 29.02 31.37
C PRO A 720 28.60 28.27 32.33
N ILE A 721 29.80 27.88 31.86
CA ILE A 721 30.90 27.48 32.75
C ILE A 721 31.35 28.75 33.51
N ARG A 722 30.70 29.05 34.63
CA ARG A 722 31.19 30.05 35.58
C ARG A 722 32.24 29.38 36.45
N ILE A 723 33.44 29.18 35.91
CA ILE A 723 34.64 28.94 36.73
C ILE A 723 34.93 30.28 37.42
N SER A 724 34.62 30.37 38.72
CA SER A 724 35.03 31.50 39.55
C SER A 724 36.55 31.49 39.70
N ASN A 725 37.25 32.24 38.87
CA ASN A 725 38.58 32.74 39.18
C ASN A 725 38.44 34.20 39.60
N MET A 726 38.59 34.46 40.91
CA MET A 726 39.35 35.61 41.44
C MET A 726 39.47 35.51 42.97
N ASP A 727 40.69 35.13 43.36
CA ASP A 727 41.54 35.72 44.40
C ASP A 727 41.10 35.85 45.86
N SER A 728 42.00 35.27 46.66
CA SER A 728 42.33 35.51 48.07
C SER A 728 42.41 36.98 48.49
N ASN A 729 41.74 37.34 49.59
CA ASN A 729 42.37 37.83 50.83
C ASN A 729 41.33 38.22 51.89
N ASN A 730 41.51 37.67 53.10
CA ASN A 730 41.34 38.26 54.44
C ASN A 730 40.25 39.32 54.70
N ASP A 731 39.27 39.04 55.56
CA ASP A 731 39.33 39.29 57.02
C ASP A 731 37.94 39.23 57.73
N ILE A 732 37.90 38.43 58.81
CA ILE A 732 37.36 38.70 60.16
C ILE A 732 35.85 39.00 60.37
N ASN A 733 35.24 38.07 61.15
CA ASN A 733 34.12 38.17 62.11
C ASN A 733 32.76 38.76 61.69
N SER A 734 31.73 37.91 61.68
CA SER A 734 30.59 38.03 62.61
C SER A 734 29.62 36.85 62.47
N SER A 735 29.12 36.41 63.62
CA SER A 735 28.23 35.30 63.85
C SER A 735 26.76 35.65 63.55
N SER A 736 26.15 35.00 62.55
CA SER A 736 24.72 34.62 62.50
C SER A 736 24.40 33.90 61.17
N PRO A 737 23.91 32.65 61.15
CA PRO A 737 23.45 32.03 59.91
C PRO A 737 21.98 32.43 59.68
N VAL A 738 21.77 33.45 58.85
CA VAL A 738 20.55 33.59 58.05
C VAL A 738 20.69 32.59 56.89
N PRO A 739 19.70 31.73 56.59
CA PRO A 739 19.80 30.87 55.41
C PRO A 739 19.61 31.73 54.17
N SER A 740 20.73 32.04 53.50
CA SER A 740 20.75 32.62 52.16
C SER A 740 20.58 31.50 51.12
N ASP A 741 19.37 31.31 50.61
CA ASP A 741 19.12 30.56 49.39
C ASP A 741 19.71 31.30 48.18
N VAL A 742 20.99 31.05 47.88
CA VAL A 742 21.64 31.47 46.63
C VAL A 742 22.41 30.30 46.01
N GLN A 743 21.72 29.60 45.12
CA GLN A 743 22.17 29.06 43.83
C GLN A 743 23.50 28.29 43.75
N TYR A 744 23.44 26.97 43.94
CA TYR A 744 24.15 26.02 43.08
C TYR A 744 23.16 25.52 42.01
N LYS A 745 23.16 26.11 40.80
CA LYS A 745 22.47 25.48 39.65
C LYS A 745 23.31 24.29 39.20
N SER A 746 22.77 23.08 39.32
CA SER A 746 23.45 21.87 38.84
C SER A 746 23.48 21.83 37.30
N PRO A 747 24.52 21.27 36.67
CA PRO A 747 24.60 21.09 35.21
C PRO A 747 23.39 20.35 34.62
N TRP A 748 22.79 19.45 35.41
CA TRP A 748 21.57 18.72 35.06
C TRP A 748 20.35 19.64 34.87
N LEU A 749 20.22 20.70 35.68
CA LEU A 749 19.14 21.67 35.56
C LEU A 749 19.25 22.45 34.24
N GLU A 750 20.47 22.83 33.85
CA GLU A 750 20.74 23.55 32.60
C GLU A 750 20.59 22.66 31.36
N LEU A 751 20.95 21.37 31.46
CA LEU A 751 20.69 20.40 30.40
C LEU A 751 19.18 20.19 30.20
N ARG A 752 18.43 20.07 31.30
CA ARG A 752 16.96 19.94 31.27
C ARG A 752 16.31 21.15 30.61
N ASP A 753 16.70 22.36 31.00
CA ASP A 753 16.19 23.59 30.40
C ASP A 753 16.53 23.66 28.89
N SER A 754 17.71 23.18 28.49
CA SER A 754 18.12 23.11 27.08
C SER A 754 17.28 22.13 26.27
N LEU A 755 17.05 20.93 26.81
CA LEU A 755 16.21 19.91 26.17
C LEU A 755 14.76 20.37 26.03
N TYR A 756 14.25 21.09 27.02
CA TYR A 756 12.90 21.65 26.99
C TYR A 756 12.76 22.72 25.88
N VAL A 757 13.72 23.63 25.76
CA VAL A 757 13.74 24.62 24.66
C VAL A 757 13.84 23.92 23.30
N ILE A 758 14.71 22.91 23.16
CA ILE A 758 14.84 22.11 21.92
C ILE A 758 13.48 21.47 21.56
N GLY A 759 12.78 20.89 22.54
CA GLY A 759 11.45 20.31 22.34
C GLY A 759 10.43 21.32 21.80
N TRP A 760 10.38 22.52 22.37
CA TRP A 760 9.51 23.59 21.87
C TRP A 760 9.89 24.07 20.47
N VAL A 761 11.19 24.25 20.18
CA VAL A 761 11.63 24.59 18.83
C VAL A 761 11.15 23.54 17.83
N TYR A 762 11.29 22.25 18.17
CA TYR A 762 10.86 21.16 17.32
C TYR A 762 9.35 21.17 17.08
N ILE A 763 8.52 21.28 18.13
CA ILE A 763 7.05 21.33 18.02
C ILE A 763 6.61 22.51 17.15
N LEU A 764 7.16 23.70 17.39
CA LEU A 764 6.78 24.90 16.64
C LEU A 764 7.18 24.79 15.16
N CYS A 765 8.38 24.29 14.87
CA CYS A 765 8.82 24.05 13.50
C CYS A 765 7.96 22.97 12.83
N TRP A 766 7.57 21.92 13.57
CA TRP A 766 6.67 20.87 13.09
C TRP A 766 5.29 21.42 12.76
N CYS A 767 4.70 22.29 13.57
CA CYS A 767 3.41 22.92 13.27
C CYS A 767 3.44 23.74 11.96
N VAL A 768 4.46 24.57 11.75
CA VAL A 768 4.60 25.35 10.51
C VAL A 768 4.83 24.44 9.30
N LEU A 769 5.61 23.37 9.48
CA LEU A 769 5.83 22.36 8.44
C LEU A 769 4.53 21.62 8.09
N GLN A 770 3.72 21.23 9.08
CA GLN A 770 2.44 20.56 8.83
C GLN A 770 1.46 21.50 8.12
N LEU A 771 1.41 22.78 8.49
CA LEU A 771 0.57 23.76 7.79
C LEU A 771 1.02 23.99 6.33
N LEU A 772 2.29 23.71 6.00
CA LEU A 772 2.82 23.77 4.64
C LEU A 772 2.47 22.54 3.80
N LEU A 773 2.45 21.35 4.44
CA LEU A 773 2.35 20.05 3.79
C LEU A 773 0.92 19.50 3.71
N GLN A 774 0.14 19.70 4.76
CA GLN A 774 -1.21 19.14 4.87
C GLN A 774 -2.20 19.88 3.97
N GLN A 775 -3.34 19.23 3.73
CA GLN A 775 -4.45 19.91 3.07
C GLN A 775 -4.91 21.13 3.89
N PRO A 776 -5.33 22.24 3.24
CA PRO A 776 -5.80 23.46 3.91
C PRO A 776 -6.84 23.22 5.01
N ILE A 777 -7.71 22.22 4.82
CA ILE A 777 -8.75 21.83 5.77
C ILE A 777 -8.22 21.34 7.13
N ASN A 778 -6.95 20.92 7.18
CA ASN A 778 -6.31 20.40 8.40
C ASN A 778 -5.54 21.47 9.20
N SER A 779 -5.69 22.75 8.85
CA SER A 779 -5.02 23.83 9.59
C SER A 779 -5.50 24.00 11.03
N LEU A 780 -6.80 23.81 11.29
CA LEU A 780 -7.35 23.94 12.63
C LEU A 780 -6.96 22.77 13.55
N PRO A 781 -6.97 21.49 13.11
CA PRO A 781 -6.39 20.39 13.87
C PRO A 781 -4.94 20.65 14.32
N ILE A 782 -4.10 21.19 13.43
CA ILE A 782 -2.71 21.51 13.77
C ILE A 782 -2.64 22.57 14.89
N LEU A 783 -3.51 23.58 14.84
CA LEU A 783 -3.65 24.56 15.93
C LEU A 783 -4.13 23.90 17.23
N LEU A 784 -5.15 23.05 17.16
CA LEU A 784 -5.71 22.36 18.33
C LEU A 784 -4.68 21.45 19.01
N LEU A 785 -3.87 20.73 18.23
CA LEU A 785 -2.75 19.93 18.73
C LEU A 785 -1.72 20.79 19.48
N LEU A 786 -1.38 21.96 18.94
CA LEU A 786 -0.47 22.90 19.63
C LEU A 786 -1.07 23.38 20.96
N VAL A 787 -2.38 23.66 20.98
CA VAL A 787 -3.10 24.06 22.20
C VAL A 787 -3.13 22.91 23.22
N GLU A 788 -3.34 21.67 22.79
CA GLU A 788 -3.31 20.49 23.67
C GLU A 788 -1.92 20.28 24.29
N ILE A 789 -0.86 20.39 23.49
CA ILE A 789 0.51 20.31 24.01
C ILE A 789 0.72 21.41 25.06
N MET A 790 0.34 22.65 24.76
CA MET A 790 0.53 23.78 25.68
C MET A 790 -0.29 23.61 26.98
N ALA A 791 -1.54 23.14 26.88
CA ALA A 791 -2.39 22.87 28.04
C ALA A 791 -1.85 21.72 28.90
N SER A 792 -1.32 20.66 28.27
CA SER A 792 -0.67 19.55 28.98
C SER A 792 0.55 20.02 29.76
N MET A 793 1.40 20.84 29.15
CA MET A 793 2.58 21.40 29.82
C MET A 793 2.21 22.30 30.99
N LEU A 794 1.18 23.15 30.84
CA LEU A 794 0.68 23.99 31.93
C LEU A 794 0.13 23.15 33.08
N TYR A 795 -0.57 22.05 32.79
CA TYR A 795 -1.08 21.13 33.82
C TYR A 795 0.06 20.58 34.71
N PHE A 796 1.13 20.05 34.08
CA PHE A 796 2.27 19.48 34.80
C PHE A 796 3.15 20.54 35.49
N PHE A 797 3.25 21.75 34.92
CA PHE A 797 4.00 22.85 35.53
C PHE A 797 3.42 23.27 36.89
N PHE A 798 2.09 23.32 37.03
CA PHE A 798 1.41 23.74 38.25
C PHE A 798 1.22 22.63 39.31
N GLU A 799 1.61 21.37 39.02
CA GLU A 799 1.46 20.23 39.94
C GLU A 799 2.49 20.20 41.08
N GLY A 800 3.55 21.02 40.99
CA GLY A 800 4.56 21.18 42.05
C GLY A 800 5.47 19.95 42.25
N GLN A 801 6.47 20.11 43.12
CA GLN A 801 7.66 19.28 43.35
C GLN A 801 7.42 17.80 43.80
N ARG A 802 6.23 17.24 43.60
CA ARG A 802 5.91 15.82 43.87
C ARG A 802 6.14 14.89 42.67
N CYS A 803 6.32 15.44 41.46
CA CYS A 803 6.64 14.67 40.25
C CYS A 803 8.11 14.80 39.80
N THR A 804 9.07 14.92 40.72
CA THR A 804 10.49 14.80 40.36
C THR A 804 10.92 13.34 40.11
N GLY A 805 10.07 12.34 40.36
CA GLY A 805 10.44 10.92 40.23
C GLY A 805 10.42 10.32 38.82
N TRP A 806 9.66 10.88 37.87
CA TRP A 806 9.48 10.25 36.54
C TRP A 806 10.51 10.69 35.48
N VAL A 807 11.28 11.75 35.74
CA VAL A 807 12.30 12.29 34.82
C VAL A 807 13.72 12.21 35.41
N GLU A 808 13.88 11.76 36.66
CA GLU A 808 15.17 11.32 37.17
C GLU A 808 15.46 9.90 36.67
N VAL A 809 15.92 9.82 35.41
CA VAL A 809 16.75 8.67 35.00
C VAL A 809 17.97 8.70 35.91
N SER A 810 17.99 7.80 36.90
CA SER A 810 19.08 7.61 37.86
C SER A 810 20.13 6.64 37.37
#